data_AF-A0A519RZD7-F1
#
_entry.id   AF-A0A519RZD7-F1
#
_cell.length_a   1.000
_cell.length_b   1.000
_cell.length_c   1.000
_cell.angle_alpha   90.00
_cell.angle_beta   90.00
_cell.angle_gamma   90.00
#
_symmetry.space_group_name_H-M   'P 1'
#
loop_
_entity.id
_entity.type
_entity.pdbx_description
1 polymer ?
#
loop_
_entity_poly.entity_id
_entity_poly.type
_entity_poly.pdbx_seq_one_letter_code
_entity_poly.pdbx_strand_id
1 'polypeptide(L)'
;MWGRAGFLCYYPSHFGAWVFQVSHPTFINMRKHLLVLALAGLALGPARAQTVRSVYADFGPNDVTNGNITPSPDVNGNYWNNILNNTGVADTFRLVDKANAATGIKLKVGTGFQTNGIVNGGLLAPSAALLGQYAIATATQDYFFLATTATMRLNGLDRSKRYVFHLFGSRELATEVRTTKFSFTGGNTSTVSQTTSGANVGANGYAGNNNNIANSDTLTADASGGITLEVSRTAGTYAYLNLMRVDVVPGSTAPAVYYSFQNPGFELGNLNFWTTTPQVTGASVVVSTTVPHAGAYSAKLTGGSLALEQQISYASTAGNTSYKLSGYFYNPAADALRGSQAAHLELCYYSSSQALLGRFKSDSLVAGSATGAWVKAEAIGAIPAGTAFVRGRAVWRNAAGATGSTYFDDLLLEPYVPQNPLKIVYMGSSVPYGQGATNLHGYTAIYGDLLAQRSTAGLGQPWVTANISIPGNSTVDVLNRFSSDLLPQRGKYVVFAVSLGNEGIITGGQTAYNQFRTNLAQLIQQARANGIVPVVTNCYTRNDFGATEYTFTRQMNALLHGWKVPSVNLLGAVDDGTGKWAANYWFDALHPNDLGHAELAHTLVPSLFDALNAGKALPTRKVSNGVTLLNTTAAPGKVIRLVPEDVVHPFTTAFRFKATAAGRLVEIRDSA
;
A
#
# COMPACT_ATOMS: atom_id res chain seq x y z
N MET A 1 -53.19 28.81 -29.72
CA MET A 1 -54.59 28.59 -29.29
C MET A 1 -54.62 27.28 -28.52
N TRP A 2 -55.02 27.32 -27.26
CA TRP A 2 -55.77 26.33 -26.47
C TRP A 2 -55.79 26.89 -25.03
N GLY A 3 -57.00 27.21 -24.53
CA GLY A 3 -57.25 27.90 -23.25
C GLY A 3 -56.89 27.01 -22.04
N ARG A 4 -56.33 27.53 -20.95
CA ARG A 4 -56.89 28.43 -19.90
C ARG A 4 -58.13 27.90 -19.17
N ALA A 5 -57.91 27.40 -17.94
CA ALA A 5 -58.52 27.79 -16.65
C ALA A 5 -58.37 26.59 -15.68
N GLY A 6 -57.94 26.66 -14.43
CA GLY A 6 -57.72 27.77 -13.51
C GLY A 6 -58.35 27.45 -12.15
N PHE A 7 -57.50 27.20 -11.13
CA PHE A 7 -57.69 27.40 -9.67
C PHE A 7 -58.88 26.68 -8.95
N LEU A 8 -58.80 26.19 -7.70
CA LEU A 8 -58.38 26.87 -6.46
C LEU A 8 -58.34 25.85 -5.28
N CYS A 9 -57.55 26.16 -4.26
CA CYS A 9 -57.37 25.48 -2.97
C CYS A 9 -58.63 25.44 -2.07
N TYR A 10 -58.66 24.51 -1.10
CA TYR A 10 -58.86 24.86 0.32
C TYR A 10 -58.41 23.75 1.30
N TYR A 11 -57.79 24.17 2.40
CA TYR A 11 -57.42 23.43 3.62
C TYR A 11 -58.66 22.97 4.42
N PRO A 12 -58.54 21.98 5.33
CA PRO A 12 -58.46 22.30 6.77
C PRO A 12 -57.43 21.40 7.52
N SER A 13 -56.51 21.94 8.32
CA SER A 13 -56.60 22.12 9.78
C SER A 13 -57.13 20.90 10.57
N HIS A 14 -56.24 20.19 11.27
CA HIS A 14 -56.27 20.07 12.74
C HIS A 14 -55.06 19.28 13.26
N PHE A 15 -54.22 19.98 14.03
CA PHE A 15 -53.24 19.42 14.95
C PHE A 15 -53.96 18.98 16.23
N GLY A 16 -53.68 17.76 16.69
CA GLY A 16 -54.05 17.24 18.01
C GLY A 16 -52.91 16.37 18.52
N ALA A 17 -52.25 16.85 19.57
CA ALA A 17 -51.03 16.31 20.15
C ALA A 17 -51.31 15.07 21.02
N TRP A 18 -50.44 14.06 20.94
CA TRP A 18 -50.03 13.26 22.11
C TRP A 18 -48.53 13.04 22.06
N VAL A 19 -47.95 13.27 23.24
CA VAL A 19 -46.53 13.45 23.56
C VAL A 19 -45.86 12.08 23.70
N PHE A 20 -44.70 11.89 23.05
CA PHE A 20 -43.64 11.07 23.61
C PHE A 20 -42.32 11.85 23.52
N GLN A 21 -41.83 12.16 24.71
CA GLN A 21 -40.71 13.02 25.02
C GLN A 21 -39.42 12.22 24.97
N VAL A 22 -38.51 12.53 24.03
CA VAL A 22 -37.08 12.22 24.18
C VAL A 22 -36.28 13.46 23.78
N SER A 23 -36.12 14.35 24.75
CA SER A 23 -35.18 15.45 24.73
C SER A 23 -33.75 14.90 24.83
N HIS A 24 -32.93 15.20 23.82
CA HIS A 24 -31.46 15.15 23.95
C HIS A 24 -30.96 16.42 24.63
N PRO A 25 -30.20 16.34 25.73
CA PRO A 25 -29.27 17.38 26.09
C PRO A 25 -27.84 16.98 25.71
N THR A 26 -27.20 17.91 25.02
CA THR A 26 -25.78 18.28 25.12
C THR A 26 -25.03 17.67 26.31
N PHE A 27 -23.91 16.99 26.05
CA PHE A 27 -22.84 16.80 27.03
C PHE A 27 -21.46 17.03 26.41
N ILE A 28 -20.96 18.24 26.68
CA ILE A 28 -19.55 18.58 26.80
C ILE A 28 -19.04 17.97 28.12
N ASN A 29 -17.78 17.51 28.12
CA ASN A 29 -16.95 17.14 29.28
C ASN A 29 -17.33 15.91 30.12
N MET A 30 -16.69 14.76 29.84
CA MET A 30 -16.02 13.93 30.87
C MET A 30 -15.22 12.80 30.22
N ARG A 31 -13.92 13.02 29.97
CA ARG A 31 -12.95 11.97 29.61
C ARG A 31 -11.66 12.13 30.42
N LYS A 32 -11.78 12.03 31.74
CA LYS A 32 -10.66 11.73 32.65
C LYS A 32 -11.26 10.87 33.78
N HIS A 33 -10.55 9.80 34.17
CA HIS A 33 -10.86 8.86 35.27
C HIS A 33 -11.51 7.51 34.91
N LEU A 34 -11.00 6.83 33.88
CA LEU A 34 -11.17 5.37 33.75
C LEU A 34 -9.89 4.64 33.30
N LEU A 35 -8.72 5.27 33.50
CA LEU A 35 -7.41 4.75 33.04
C LEU A 35 -6.42 4.46 34.19
N VAL A 36 -6.89 4.22 35.42
CA VAL A 36 -6.00 3.97 36.58
C VAL A 36 -6.25 2.63 37.28
N LEU A 37 -7.26 1.85 36.88
CA LEU A 37 -7.54 0.52 37.46
C LEU A 37 -7.07 -0.68 36.60
N ALA A 38 -6.46 -0.43 35.44
CA ALA A 38 -5.91 -1.49 34.58
C ALA A 38 -4.38 -1.69 34.71
N LEU A 39 -3.69 -0.86 35.51
CA LEU A 39 -2.22 -0.92 35.66
C LEU A 39 -1.72 -1.59 36.96
N ALA A 40 -2.60 -2.08 37.83
CA ALA A 40 -2.20 -2.77 39.06
C ALA A 40 -2.23 -4.32 38.97
N GLY A 41 -2.62 -4.90 37.82
CA GLY A 41 -2.72 -6.35 37.63
C GLY A 41 -1.58 -7.00 36.83
N LEU A 42 -0.54 -6.25 36.44
CA LEU A 42 0.51 -6.72 35.51
C LEU A 42 1.88 -6.96 36.16
N ALA A 43 1.97 -6.89 37.48
CA ALA A 43 3.17 -7.29 38.23
C ALA A 43 2.81 -8.46 39.14
N LEU A 44 3.45 -9.62 38.92
CA LEU A 44 3.28 -10.93 39.60
C LEU A 44 2.47 -11.97 38.82
N GLY A 45 2.88 -12.27 37.59
CA GLY A 45 2.69 -13.61 37.02
C GLY A 45 4.04 -14.30 36.93
N PRO A 46 4.25 -15.51 37.50
CA PRO A 46 5.44 -16.27 37.17
C PRO A 46 5.44 -16.50 35.66
N ALA A 47 6.56 -16.22 34.99
CA ALA A 47 6.78 -16.63 33.62
C ALA A 47 6.62 -18.15 33.55
N ARG A 48 5.42 -18.61 33.19
CA ARG A 48 5.18 -20.03 32.92
C ARG A 48 5.90 -20.31 31.61
N ALA A 49 7.05 -20.98 31.68
CA ALA A 49 7.58 -21.71 30.54
C ALA A 49 6.42 -22.53 29.96
N GLN A 50 6.02 -22.21 28.73
CA GLN A 50 4.93 -22.91 28.06
C GLN A 50 5.36 -24.38 27.92
N THR A 51 4.74 -25.26 28.70
CA THR A 51 5.08 -26.67 28.73
C THR A 51 4.71 -27.25 27.36
N VAL A 52 5.71 -27.80 26.64
CA VAL A 52 5.47 -28.48 25.36
C VAL A 52 4.48 -29.61 25.61
N ARG A 53 3.37 -29.62 24.86
CA ARG A 53 2.37 -30.67 24.92
C ARG A 53 2.88 -31.83 24.07
N SER A 54 3.02 -33.01 24.66
CA SER A 54 3.60 -34.19 24.00
C SER A 54 2.61 -35.35 23.94
N VAL A 55 2.65 -36.12 22.86
CA VAL A 55 1.86 -37.34 22.65
C VAL A 55 2.83 -38.50 22.50
N TYR A 56 2.66 -39.56 23.29
CA TYR A 56 3.48 -40.76 23.23
C TYR A 56 2.70 -41.91 22.61
N ALA A 57 3.33 -42.67 21.72
CA ALA A 57 2.76 -43.83 21.05
C ALA A 57 3.71 -45.01 21.13
N ASP A 58 3.16 -46.14 21.50
CA ASP A 58 3.80 -47.46 21.58
C ASP A 58 3.26 -48.33 20.45
N PHE A 59 4.12 -49.02 19.70
CA PHE A 59 3.75 -49.79 18.51
C PHE A 59 4.15 -51.25 18.69
N GLY A 60 3.19 -52.12 18.98
CA GLY A 60 3.47 -53.53 19.23
C GLY A 60 2.21 -54.39 19.38
N PRO A 61 2.36 -55.71 19.48
CA PRO A 61 1.26 -56.60 19.86
C PRO A 61 1.04 -56.57 21.38
N ASN A 62 -0.10 -57.09 21.84
CA ASN A 62 -0.36 -57.34 23.26
C ASN A 62 -0.75 -58.80 23.47
N ASP A 63 0.22 -59.68 23.33
CA ASP A 63 0.05 -61.14 23.41
C ASP A 63 0.94 -61.78 24.48
N VAL A 64 1.62 -60.97 25.31
CA VAL A 64 2.57 -61.35 26.36
C VAL A 64 3.85 -62.03 25.84
N THR A 65 3.76 -62.70 24.70
CA THR A 65 4.85 -63.46 24.08
C THR A 65 5.76 -62.55 23.26
N ASN A 66 5.19 -61.62 22.50
CA ASN A 66 5.89 -60.73 21.61
C ASN A 66 5.76 -59.27 22.04
N GLY A 67 4.73 -58.89 22.81
CA GLY A 67 4.57 -57.50 23.26
C GLY A 67 3.57 -57.35 24.41
N ASN A 68 3.65 -56.21 25.09
CA ASN A 68 2.81 -55.87 26.24
C ASN A 68 2.37 -54.41 26.12
N ILE A 69 1.15 -54.11 26.56
CA ILE A 69 0.70 -52.73 26.72
C ILE A 69 1.65 -51.93 27.61
N THR A 70 2.11 -50.78 27.13
CA THR A 70 2.78 -49.79 27.97
C THR A 70 1.82 -49.17 28.97
N PRO A 71 2.13 -49.25 30.29
CA PRO A 71 1.30 -48.67 31.34
C PRO A 71 1.06 -47.17 31.14
N SER A 72 -0.14 -46.71 31.51
CA SER A 72 -0.53 -45.30 31.45
C SER A 72 -1.17 -44.89 32.78
N PRO A 73 -0.49 -44.10 33.62
CA PRO A 73 0.85 -43.54 33.40
C PRO A 73 1.98 -44.58 33.53
N ASP A 74 3.10 -44.33 32.84
CA ASP A 74 4.35 -45.07 33.03
C ASP A 74 5.10 -44.65 34.31
N VAL A 75 6.30 -45.20 34.53
CA VAL A 75 7.15 -44.86 35.68
C VAL A 75 7.58 -43.39 35.74
N ASN A 76 7.46 -42.66 34.63
CA ASN A 76 7.78 -41.23 34.49
C ASN A 76 6.52 -40.35 34.52
N GLY A 77 5.33 -40.93 34.74
CA GLY A 77 4.06 -40.20 34.76
C GLY A 77 3.47 -39.91 33.38
N ASN A 78 4.02 -40.44 32.29
CA ASN A 78 3.51 -40.22 30.93
C ASN A 78 2.42 -41.21 30.57
N TYR A 79 1.35 -40.71 29.94
CA TYR A 79 0.32 -41.53 29.32
C TYR A 79 0.70 -41.89 27.88
N TRP A 80 0.57 -43.18 27.55
CA TRP A 80 0.95 -43.79 26.28
C TRP A 80 -0.28 -44.20 25.48
N ASN A 81 -0.24 -43.96 24.18
CA ASN A 81 -1.22 -44.46 23.23
C ASN A 81 -0.71 -45.78 22.66
N ASN A 82 -1.29 -46.90 23.08
CA ASN A 82 -0.89 -48.23 22.63
C ASN A 82 -1.51 -48.54 21.26
N ILE A 83 -0.71 -48.47 20.22
CA ILE A 83 -1.09 -48.63 18.82
C ILE A 83 -0.90 -50.10 18.43
N LEU A 84 -1.96 -50.88 18.63
CA LEU A 84 -1.99 -52.29 18.28
C LEU A 84 -2.27 -52.47 16.78
N ASN A 85 -1.81 -53.57 16.18
CA ASN A 85 -2.09 -53.89 14.78
C ASN A 85 -2.93 -55.17 14.67
N ASN A 86 -4.20 -55.09 15.07
CA ASN A 86 -4.96 -56.30 15.42
C ASN A 86 -5.67 -57.01 14.25
N THR A 87 -5.93 -56.40 13.08
CA THR A 87 -6.88 -57.04 12.12
C THR A 87 -6.78 -56.71 10.62
N GLY A 88 -5.76 -56.01 10.13
CA GLY A 88 -5.72 -55.69 8.69
C GLY A 88 -6.75 -54.61 8.30
N VAL A 89 -6.27 -53.37 8.34
CA VAL A 89 -6.84 -52.13 7.77
C VAL A 89 -8.09 -51.54 8.45
N ALA A 90 -7.85 -50.60 9.38
CA ALA A 90 -8.49 -49.27 9.51
C ALA A 90 -8.50 -48.76 10.96
N ASP A 91 -7.61 -49.23 11.83
CA ASP A 91 -7.56 -48.72 13.20
C ASP A 91 -7.19 -47.23 13.20
N THR A 92 -8.14 -46.44 13.68
CA THR A 92 -8.01 -45.00 13.89
C THR A 92 -7.97 -44.75 15.39
N PHE A 93 -6.78 -44.54 15.93
CA PHE A 93 -6.55 -44.31 17.34
C PHE A 93 -6.75 -42.83 17.68
N ARG A 94 -7.61 -42.53 18.64
CA ARG A 94 -7.77 -41.17 19.17
C ARG A 94 -6.72 -40.95 20.24
N LEU A 95 -5.82 -40.00 20.02
CA LEU A 95 -4.65 -39.86 20.86
C LEU A 95 -4.91 -38.93 22.05
N VAL A 96 -4.40 -39.31 23.21
CA VAL A 96 -4.28 -38.45 24.39
C VAL A 96 -2.85 -37.96 24.54
N ASP A 97 -2.66 -36.81 25.19
CA ASP A 97 -1.34 -36.32 25.52
C ASP A 97 -0.77 -37.01 26.77
N LYS A 98 0.47 -36.66 27.11
CA LYS A 98 1.21 -37.20 28.25
C LYS A 98 0.52 -36.99 29.61
N ALA A 99 -0.48 -36.12 29.70
CA ALA A 99 -1.27 -35.86 30.91
C ALA A 99 -2.68 -36.48 30.82
N ASN A 100 -2.90 -37.40 29.88
CA ASN A 100 -4.18 -38.06 29.60
C ASN A 100 -5.28 -37.15 29.06
N ALA A 101 -4.94 -35.96 28.56
CA ALA A 101 -5.94 -35.06 28.01
C ALA A 101 -6.15 -35.33 26.51
N ALA A 102 -7.41 -35.31 26.07
CA ALA A 102 -7.78 -35.49 24.67
C ALA A 102 -7.10 -34.44 23.77
N THR A 103 -6.47 -34.89 22.69
CA THR A 103 -5.72 -34.00 21.78
C THR A 103 -6.51 -33.58 20.55
N GLY A 104 -7.54 -34.36 20.17
CA GLY A 104 -8.20 -34.26 18.87
C GLY A 104 -7.42 -34.93 17.73
N ILE A 105 -6.17 -35.33 17.97
CA ILE A 105 -5.32 -36.02 16.99
C ILE A 105 -5.80 -37.47 16.85
N LYS A 106 -5.85 -37.94 15.61
CA LYS A 106 -6.18 -39.31 15.25
C LYS A 106 -5.05 -39.92 14.44
N LEU A 107 -4.54 -41.07 14.86
CA LEU A 107 -3.56 -41.84 14.08
C LEU A 107 -4.26 -42.95 13.32
N LYS A 108 -4.14 -42.94 11.99
CA LYS A 108 -4.60 -44.03 11.12
C LYS A 108 -3.39 -44.82 10.64
N VAL A 109 -3.36 -46.11 10.95
CA VAL A 109 -2.31 -47.02 10.47
C VAL A 109 -2.70 -47.57 9.09
N GLY A 110 -1.78 -47.50 8.12
CA GLY A 110 -1.96 -48.07 6.79
C GLY A 110 -1.59 -49.55 6.72
N THR A 111 -1.72 -50.12 5.53
CA THR A 111 -1.38 -51.54 5.29
C THR A 111 0.14 -51.76 5.27
N GLY A 112 0.59 -52.97 5.59
CA GLY A 112 1.98 -53.40 5.39
C GLY A 112 2.85 -53.41 6.66
N PHE A 113 2.33 -52.93 7.79
CA PHE A 113 2.95 -53.19 9.09
C PHE A 113 2.61 -54.59 9.59
N GLN A 114 3.60 -55.26 10.16
CA GLN A 114 3.49 -56.49 10.94
C GLN A 114 4.03 -56.20 12.36
N THR A 115 3.71 -57.05 13.35
CA THR A 115 4.11 -56.85 14.75
C THR A 115 4.97 -57.98 15.26
N ASN A 116 5.99 -57.67 16.06
CA ASN A 116 6.80 -58.65 16.79
C ASN A 116 7.50 -57.95 17.99
N GLY A 117 8.33 -58.66 18.75
CA GLY A 117 9.05 -58.04 19.86
C GLY A 117 9.88 -58.97 20.73
N ILE A 118 9.39 -59.23 21.95
CA ILE A 118 10.15 -59.79 23.09
C ILE A 118 11.03 -60.98 22.69
N VAL A 119 10.43 -62.05 22.16
CA VAL A 119 11.15 -63.28 21.78
C VAL A 119 11.87 -63.18 20.42
N ASN A 120 11.81 -62.02 19.77
CA ASN A 120 12.35 -61.76 18.43
C ASN A 120 13.29 -60.55 18.40
N GLY A 121 14.02 -60.30 19.48
CA GLY A 121 15.10 -59.32 19.55
C GLY A 121 14.65 -57.91 19.94
N GLY A 122 13.55 -57.76 20.67
CA GLY A 122 13.19 -56.48 21.30
C GLY A 122 14.22 -56.00 22.32
N LEU A 123 14.26 -54.70 22.61
CA LEU A 123 15.11 -54.15 23.66
C LEU A 123 14.41 -54.31 25.03
N LEU A 124 14.75 -55.38 25.76
CA LEU A 124 14.05 -55.74 27.00
C LEU A 124 14.45 -54.91 28.22
N ALA A 125 15.67 -54.38 28.23
CA ALA A 125 16.25 -53.65 29.36
C ALA A 125 16.83 -52.30 28.90
N PRO A 126 15.98 -51.34 28.49
CA PRO A 126 16.46 -50.03 28.07
C PRO A 126 17.08 -49.28 29.25
N SER A 127 18.18 -48.56 28.99
CA SER A 127 18.85 -47.76 30.01
C SER A 127 18.33 -46.32 30.01
N ALA A 128 17.86 -45.84 31.16
CA ALA A 128 17.50 -44.44 31.35
C ALA A 128 18.69 -43.48 31.12
N ALA A 129 19.92 -43.94 31.33
CA ALA A 129 21.11 -43.14 31.04
C ALA A 129 21.36 -42.97 29.53
N LEU A 130 20.87 -43.90 28.69
CA LEU A 130 21.04 -43.85 27.25
C LEU A 130 19.83 -43.24 26.52
N LEU A 131 18.61 -43.57 26.97
CA LEU A 131 17.36 -43.17 26.30
C LEU A 131 16.53 -42.16 27.10
N GLY A 132 16.96 -41.79 28.30
CA GLY A 132 16.23 -40.86 29.17
C GLY A 132 14.81 -41.34 29.42
N GLN A 133 13.85 -40.43 29.20
CA GLN A 133 12.41 -40.68 29.33
C GLN A 133 11.83 -41.74 28.39
N TYR A 134 12.56 -42.16 27.34
CA TYR A 134 12.11 -43.22 26.42
C TYR A 134 12.48 -44.62 26.91
N ALA A 135 13.22 -44.74 28.03
CA ALA A 135 13.63 -46.02 28.58
C ALA A 135 12.49 -46.75 29.30
N ILE A 136 11.45 -47.12 28.55
CA ILE A 136 10.29 -47.86 29.01
C ILE A 136 10.33 -49.24 28.35
N ALA A 137 10.55 -50.30 29.13
CA ALA A 137 10.74 -51.65 28.61
C ALA A 137 9.57 -52.08 27.72
N THR A 138 8.33 -51.84 28.15
CA THR A 138 7.13 -52.19 27.39
C THR A 138 6.99 -51.46 26.06
N ALA A 139 7.62 -50.29 25.85
CA ALA A 139 7.57 -49.54 24.59
C ALA A 139 8.79 -49.78 23.68
N THR A 140 9.79 -50.52 24.16
CA THR A 140 11.04 -50.78 23.44
C THR A 140 11.25 -52.26 23.13
N GLN A 141 10.54 -53.14 23.82
CA GLN A 141 10.59 -54.59 23.64
C GLN A 141 9.81 -55.09 22.42
N ASP A 142 8.89 -54.29 21.89
CA ASP A 142 8.04 -54.62 20.75
C ASP A 142 8.05 -53.52 19.70
N TYR A 143 7.59 -53.89 18.51
CA TYR A 143 7.68 -53.04 17.34
C TYR A 143 6.69 -53.41 16.26
N PHE A 144 6.39 -52.39 15.44
CA PHE A 144 5.96 -52.58 14.06
C PHE A 144 7.18 -52.81 13.17
N PHE A 145 7.08 -53.75 12.24
CA PHE A 145 8.08 -53.99 11.20
C PHE A 145 7.47 -54.17 9.82
N LEU A 146 8.29 -53.97 8.79
CA LEU A 146 7.87 -54.06 7.38
C LEU A 146 9.04 -54.43 6.47
N ALA A 147 8.75 -55.06 5.32
CA ALA A 147 9.75 -55.48 4.35
C ALA A 147 10.17 -54.39 3.34
N THR A 148 9.27 -53.48 2.99
CA THR A 148 9.53 -52.44 1.96
C THR A 148 9.18 -51.05 2.47
N THR A 149 7.88 -50.69 2.41
CA THR A 149 7.36 -49.39 2.83
C THR A 149 5.94 -49.55 3.37
N ALA A 150 5.60 -48.81 4.42
CA ALA A 150 4.24 -48.65 4.91
C ALA A 150 4.01 -47.22 5.41
N THR A 151 2.75 -46.78 5.44
CA THR A 151 2.41 -45.40 5.83
C THR A 151 1.46 -45.38 7.00
N MET A 152 1.59 -44.37 7.85
CA MET A 152 0.59 -44.00 8.84
C MET A 152 0.31 -42.50 8.75
N ARG A 153 -0.90 -42.08 9.12
CA ARG A 153 -1.32 -40.69 9.00
C ARG A 153 -1.92 -40.17 10.28
N LEU A 154 -1.34 -39.10 10.79
CA LEU A 154 -1.91 -38.30 11.87
C LEU A 154 -2.86 -37.27 11.24
N ASN A 155 -4.08 -37.19 11.74
CA ASN A 155 -5.12 -36.24 11.32
C ASN A 155 -5.63 -35.46 12.54
N GLY A 156 -6.28 -34.32 12.31
CA GLY A 156 -6.78 -33.47 13.40
C GLY A 156 -5.68 -32.62 14.05
N LEU A 157 -4.55 -32.43 13.34
CA LEU A 157 -3.48 -31.53 13.74
C LEU A 157 -3.92 -30.08 13.50
N ASP A 158 -3.64 -29.21 14.47
CA ASP A 158 -3.88 -27.77 14.39
C ASP A 158 -2.87 -27.13 13.43
N ARG A 159 -3.38 -26.58 12.32
CA ARG A 159 -2.57 -25.94 11.28
C ARG A 159 -1.86 -24.67 11.76
N SER A 160 -2.22 -24.13 12.92
CA SER A 160 -1.52 -23.01 13.57
C SER A 160 -0.33 -23.44 14.43
N LYS A 161 -0.08 -24.74 14.57
CA LYS A 161 1.00 -25.32 15.37
C LYS A 161 2.06 -25.97 14.49
N ARG A 162 3.16 -26.34 15.14
CA ARG A 162 4.26 -27.10 14.55
C ARG A 162 4.49 -28.37 15.35
N TYR A 163 5.08 -29.36 14.70
CA TYR A 163 5.22 -30.72 15.23
C TYR A 163 6.64 -31.21 15.05
N VAL A 164 7.22 -31.77 16.10
CA VAL A 164 8.52 -32.48 16.03
C VAL A 164 8.27 -33.93 16.43
N PHE A 165 8.75 -34.86 15.61
CA PHE A 165 8.59 -36.28 15.83
C PHE A 165 9.91 -36.86 16.32
N HIS A 166 9.83 -37.62 17.41
CA HIS A 166 10.91 -38.39 17.99
C HIS A 166 10.60 -39.86 17.77
N LEU A 167 11.48 -40.61 17.13
CA LEU A 167 11.25 -41.98 16.71
C LEU A 167 12.36 -42.89 17.21
N PHE A 168 11.97 -44.09 17.60
CA PHE A 168 12.89 -45.14 18.02
C PHE A 168 12.49 -46.45 17.35
N GLY A 169 13.43 -46.98 16.57
CA GLY A 169 13.42 -48.33 16.04
C GLY A 169 14.61 -49.10 16.61
N SER A 170 14.38 -50.34 17.04
CA SER A 170 15.41 -51.25 17.51
C SER A 170 14.99 -52.70 17.32
N ARG A 171 15.95 -53.51 16.88
CA ARG A 171 15.89 -54.96 16.98
C ARG A 171 17.30 -55.52 17.08
N GLU A 172 17.57 -56.33 18.09
CA GLU A 172 18.83 -57.03 18.26
C GLU A 172 19.06 -58.04 17.14
N LEU A 173 20.10 -57.81 16.33
CA LEU A 173 20.57 -58.74 15.30
C LEU A 173 22.00 -58.41 14.91
N ALA A 174 22.96 -59.26 15.28
CA ALA A 174 24.37 -59.03 14.96
C ALA A 174 24.74 -59.35 13.50
N THR A 175 24.02 -60.26 12.86
CA THR A 175 24.39 -60.83 11.55
C THR A 175 24.02 -59.95 10.36
N GLU A 176 23.30 -58.86 10.57
CA GLU A 176 22.80 -58.02 9.48
C GLU A 176 22.57 -56.58 9.95
N VAL A 177 23.02 -55.61 9.15
CA VAL A 177 22.72 -54.19 9.37
C VAL A 177 21.38 -53.84 8.75
N ARG A 178 20.47 -53.29 9.56
CA ARG A 178 19.15 -52.81 9.10
C ARG A 178 18.98 -51.34 9.39
N THR A 179 18.50 -50.60 8.40
CA THR A 179 18.28 -49.14 8.50
C THR A 179 16.86 -48.80 8.07
N THR A 180 16.19 -48.05 8.92
CA THR A 180 14.84 -47.53 8.71
C THR A 180 14.90 -46.06 8.34
N LYS A 181 14.17 -45.67 7.31
CA LYS A 181 13.95 -44.28 6.91
C LYS A 181 12.52 -43.87 7.26
N PHE A 182 12.40 -42.75 7.94
CA PHE A 182 11.15 -42.09 8.30
C PHE A 182 11.00 -40.84 7.45
N SER A 183 10.02 -40.82 6.55
CA SER A 183 9.72 -39.70 5.65
C SER A 183 8.37 -39.09 6.01
N PHE A 184 8.37 -37.81 6.35
CA PHE A 184 7.19 -37.05 6.74
C PHE A 184 6.74 -36.14 5.61
N THR A 185 5.44 -36.13 5.36
CA THR A 185 4.80 -35.23 4.39
C THR A 185 3.60 -34.54 5.04
N GLY A 186 3.69 -33.22 5.20
CA GLY A 186 2.62 -32.33 5.66
C GLY A 186 2.60 -31.05 4.83
N GLY A 187 2.50 -29.88 5.49
CA GLY A 187 2.71 -28.57 4.83
C GLY A 187 4.17 -28.33 4.40
N ASN A 188 5.09 -29.06 5.01
CA ASN A 188 6.48 -29.24 4.61
C ASN A 188 6.88 -30.72 4.80
N THR A 189 8.06 -31.08 4.30
CA THR A 189 8.59 -32.45 4.38
C THR A 189 9.80 -32.52 5.30
N SER A 190 10.01 -33.68 5.92
CA SER A 190 11.26 -34.00 6.64
C SER A 190 11.60 -35.47 6.43
N THR A 191 12.87 -35.83 6.44
CA THR A 191 13.30 -37.23 6.32
C THR A 191 14.49 -37.48 7.22
N VAL A 192 14.42 -38.55 8.01
CA VAL A 192 15.47 -38.99 8.92
C VAL A 192 15.65 -40.50 8.80
N SER A 193 16.87 -41.00 8.95
CA SER A 193 17.17 -42.44 8.96
C SER A 193 17.80 -42.87 10.28
N GLN A 194 17.54 -44.10 10.69
CA GLN A 194 18.09 -44.71 11.88
C GLN A 194 18.50 -46.15 11.58
N THR A 195 19.76 -46.49 11.89
CA THR A 195 20.19 -47.88 11.91
C THR A 195 19.63 -48.55 13.17
N THR A 196 18.80 -49.56 12.99
CA THR A 196 18.01 -50.18 14.06
C THR A 196 18.60 -51.50 14.54
N SER A 197 19.39 -52.16 13.69
CA SER A 197 19.98 -53.48 13.93
C SER A 197 21.37 -53.57 13.29
N GLY A 198 22.25 -54.39 13.88
CA GLY A 198 23.59 -54.66 13.36
C GLY A 198 24.62 -54.78 14.48
N ALA A 199 25.73 -55.46 14.23
CA ALA A 199 26.82 -55.56 15.19
C ALA A 199 27.31 -54.16 15.63
N ASN A 200 27.37 -53.94 16.95
CA ASN A 200 27.82 -52.68 17.57
C ASN A 200 27.05 -51.42 17.15
N VAL A 201 25.77 -51.54 16.76
CA VAL A 201 24.93 -50.38 16.44
C VAL A 201 24.59 -49.57 17.70
N GLY A 202 24.32 -50.26 18.82
CA GLY A 202 24.03 -49.64 20.10
C GLY A 202 25.29 -49.44 20.95
N ALA A 203 25.14 -48.65 22.01
CA ALA A 203 26.15 -48.51 23.04
C ALA A 203 26.49 -49.87 23.68
N ASN A 204 27.73 -49.99 24.17
CA ASN A 204 28.26 -51.18 24.86
C ASN A 204 28.23 -52.47 24.01
N GLY A 205 28.33 -52.34 22.69
CA GLY A 205 28.38 -53.47 21.75
C GLY A 205 27.04 -54.14 21.49
N TYR A 206 25.93 -53.54 21.93
CA TYR A 206 24.59 -54.08 21.69
C TYR A 206 24.27 -54.12 20.19
N ALA A 207 23.72 -55.25 19.73
CA ALA A 207 23.48 -55.52 18.31
C ALA A 207 22.15 -54.94 17.76
N GLY A 208 21.60 -53.94 18.46
CA GLY A 208 20.44 -53.14 18.08
C GLY A 208 20.65 -51.70 18.51
N ASN A 209 19.72 -50.81 18.18
CA ASN A 209 19.77 -49.43 18.68
C ASN A 209 19.31 -49.38 20.15
N ASN A 210 20.11 -48.81 21.06
CA ASN A 210 19.73 -48.66 22.47
C ASN A 210 20.07 -47.26 23.05
N ASN A 211 20.51 -46.33 22.22
CA ASN A 211 21.06 -45.04 22.66
C ASN A 211 20.77 -43.87 21.71
N ASN A 212 20.01 -44.08 20.64
CA ASN A 212 19.72 -43.03 19.67
C ASN A 212 18.21 -42.88 19.43
N ILE A 213 17.74 -41.63 19.40
CA ILE A 213 16.38 -41.24 19.03
C ILE A 213 16.48 -40.41 17.75
N ALA A 214 15.82 -40.86 16.69
CA ALA A 214 15.73 -40.09 15.45
C ALA A 214 14.74 -38.94 15.63
N ASN A 215 15.09 -37.74 15.19
CA ASN A 215 14.22 -36.58 15.29
C ASN A 215 13.92 -36.04 13.88
N SER A 216 12.66 -35.69 13.61
CA SER A 216 12.31 -34.94 12.42
C SER A 216 12.74 -33.48 12.53
N ASP A 217 12.79 -32.78 11.39
CA ASP A 217 12.68 -31.32 11.40
C ASP A 217 11.33 -30.88 11.97
N THR A 218 11.18 -29.58 12.17
CA THR A 218 9.89 -29.01 12.56
C THR A 218 8.91 -29.06 11.39
N LEU A 219 7.80 -29.78 11.56
CA LEU A 219 6.77 -30.02 10.55
C LEU A 219 5.51 -29.18 10.82
N THR A 220 4.80 -28.87 9.75
CA THR A 220 3.46 -28.24 9.76
C THR A 220 2.45 -29.21 9.16
N ALA A 221 1.20 -29.14 9.62
CA ALA A 221 0.13 -29.94 9.05
C ALA A 221 -0.21 -29.48 7.62
N ASP A 222 -0.63 -30.42 6.77
CA ASP A 222 -1.13 -30.10 5.42
C ASP A 222 -2.49 -29.37 5.47
N ALA A 223 -3.03 -29.04 4.29
CA ALA A 223 -4.30 -28.32 4.16
C ALA A 223 -5.49 -29.03 4.84
N SER A 224 -5.43 -30.35 5.01
CA SER A 224 -6.46 -31.15 5.69
C SER A 224 -6.20 -31.34 7.18
N GLY A 225 -5.15 -30.72 7.74
CA GLY A 225 -4.77 -30.88 9.14
C GLY A 225 -4.12 -32.24 9.40
N GLY A 226 -3.34 -32.77 8.45
CA GLY A 226 -2.65 -34.05 8.61
C GLY A 226 -1.15 -34.02 8.30
N ILE A 227 -0.45 -35.04 8.81
CA ILE A 227 0.94 -35.38 8.48
C ILE A 227 0.98 -36.87 8.23
N THR A 228 1.50 -37.27 7.06
CA THR A 228 1.76 -38.66 6.70
C THR A 228 3.20 -39.00 7.08
N LEU A 229 3.39 -40.07 7.85
CA LEU A 229 4.66 -40.73 8.10
C LEU A 229 4.74 -41.98 7.21
N GLU A 230 5.68 -41.99 6.29
CA GLU A 230 6.14 -43.17 5.57
C GLU A 230 7.33 -43.78 6.30
N VAL A 231 7.24 -45.06 6.63
CA VAL A 231 8.34 -45.86 7.17
C VAL A 231 8.80 -46.79 6.06
N SER A 232 10.09 -46.74 5.73
CA SER A 232 10.66 -47.55 4.65
C SER A 232 12.03 -48.12 5.02
N ARG A 233 12.39 -49.22 4.38
CA ARG A 233 13.69 -49.88 4.55
C ARG A 233 14.72 -49.30 3.58
N THR A 234 15.87 -48.87 4.10
CA THR A 234 17.01 -48.41 3.28
C THR A 234 18.21 -49.35 3.29
N ALA A 235 18.33 -50.21 4.29
CA ALA A 235 19.33 -51.30 4.32
C ALA A 235 18.79 -52.53 5.06
N GLY A 236 19.27 -53.71 4.66
CA GLY A 236 18.87 -55.00 5.21
C GLY A 236 17.50 -55.48 4.72
N THR A 237 16.84 -56.30 5.53
CA THR A 237 15.63 -57.08 5.17
C THR A 237 14.34 -56.42 5.66
N TYR A 238 14.39 -55.71 6.80
CA TYR A 238 13.21 -55.08 7.40
C TYR A 238 13.52 -53.70 7.98
N ALA A 239 12.49 -52.87 8.11
CA ALA A 239 12.47 -51.62 8.85
C ALA A 239 11.62 -51.74 10.14
N TYR A 240 11.89 -50.93 11.15
CA TYR A 240 11.33 -51.03 12.50
C TYR A 240 10.88 -49.69 13.07
N LEU A 241 9.77 -49.72 13.82
CA LEU A 241 9.30 -48.62 14.67
C LEU A 241 8.73 -49.23 15.96
N ASN A 242 9.37 -48.95 17.09
CA ASN A 242 8.94 -49.41 18.42
C ASN A 242 8.08 -48.33 19.09
N LEU A 243 8.58 -47.09 19.13
CA LEU A 243 7.87 -45.97 19.75
C LEU A 243 8.01 -44.67 18.98
N MET A 244 7.07 -43.76 19.24
CA MET A 244 7.06 -42.39 18.73
C MET A 244 6.59 -41.41 19.80
N ARG A 245 7.25 -40.26 19.88
CA ARG A 245 6.70 -39.07 20.57
C ARG A 245 6.50 -37.95 19.58
N VAL A 246 5.39 -37.24 19.71
CA VAL A 246 5.09 -36.02 18.96
C VAL A 246 5.05 -34.85 19.92
N ASP A 247 5.93 -33.88 19.71
CA ASP A 247 5.92 -32.61 20.42
C ASP A 247 5.11 -31.57 19.65
N VAL A 248 4.07 -31.05 20.29
CA VAL A 248 3.31 -29.91 19.79
C VAL A 248 4.03 -28.65 20.22
N VAL A 249 4.75 -28.09 19.27
CA VAL A 249 5.43 -26.81 19.43
C VAL A 249 4.44 -25.70 19.08
N PRO A 250 4.38 -24.60 19.86
CA PRO A 250 3.71 -23.40 19.40
C PRO A 250 4.17 -23.09 17.98
N GLY A 251 3.21 -22.91 17.07
CA GLY A 251 3.56 -22.52 15.72
C GLY A 251 4.39 -21.25 15.79
N SER A 252 5.42 -21.16 14.95
CA SER A 252 5.69 -19.85 14.38
C SER A 252 4.35 -19.45 13.81
N THR A 253 3.82 -18.33 14.27
CA THR A 253 2.68 -17.69 13.63
C THR A 253 2.88 -17.85 12.12
N ALA A 254 1.85 -18.31 11.40
CA ALA A 254 1.76 -17.94 9.98
C ALA A 254 2.21 -16.48 9.90
N PRO A 255 3.14 -16.10 8.98
CA PRO A 255 3.70 -14.75 8.97
C PRO A 255 2.52 -13.81 9.14
N ALA A 256 2.55 -13.04 10.24
CA ALA A 256 1.37 -12.33 10.68
C ALA A 256 0.78 -11.61 9.46
N VAL A 257 -0.49 -11.90 9.19
CA VAL A 257 -1.15 -11.41 7.98
C VAL A 257 -1.40 -9.94 8.21
N TYR A 258 -0.44 -9.12 7.80
CA TYR A 258 -0.56 -7.68 7.81
C TYR A 258 -1.20 -7.26 6.49
N TYR A 259 -2.30 -6.53 6.56
CA TYR A 259 -2.92 -5.87 5.40
C TYR A 259 -2.53 -4.39 5.31
N SER A 260 -1.71 -3.92 6.26
CA SER A 260 -1.12 -2.59 6.30
C SER A 260 0.32 -2.68 6.80
N PHE A 261 1.17 -1.75 6.37
CA PHE A 261 2.53 -1.66 6.89
C PHE A 261 2.51 -1.38 8.40
N GLN A 262 3.45 -1.98 9.11
CA GLN A 262 3.59 -1.86 10.55
C GLN A 262 4.81 -0.99 10.86
N ASN A 263 4.71 -0.11 11.86
CA ASN A 263 5.80 0.82 12.19
C ASN A 263 6.36 1.58 10.95
N PRO A 264 5.50 2.12 10.05
CA PRO A 264 5.96 2.68 8.77
C PRO A 264 6.83 3.95 8.90
N GLY A 265 6.73 4.67 10.03
CA GLY A 265 7.55 5.83 10.37
C GLY A 265 8.52 5.59 11.54
N PHE A 266 8.83 4.32 11.86
CA PHE A 266 9.83 3.96 12.89
C PHE A 266 9.51 4.43 14.33
N GLU A 267 8.29 4.85 14.62
CA GLU A 267 7.84 5.38 15.92
C GLU A 267 8.00 4.44 17.12
N LEU A 268 8.28 3.15 16.88
CA LEU A 268 8.69 2.22 17.94
C LEU A 268 10.16 2.37 18.35
N GLY A 269 10.92 3.26 17.72
CA GLY A 269 12.35 3.49 17.97
C GLY A 269 13.25 2.32 17.51
N ASN A 270 12.75 1.43 16.66
CA ASN A 270 13.45 0.23 16.22
C ASN A 270 13.02 -0.20 14.80
N LEU A 271 13.73 -1.18 14.23
CA LEU A 271 13.46 -1.76 12.91
C LEU A 271 12.50 -2.95 12.97
N ASN A 272 11.71 -3.13 14.04
CA ASN A 272 10.72 -4.20 14.06
C ASN A 272 9.77 -4.03 12.86
N PHE A 273 9.38 -5.15 12.26
CA PHE A 273 8.58 -5.26 11.03
C PHE A 273 9.29 -4.87 9.73
N TRP A 274 10.51 -4.36 9.81
CA TRP A 274 11.35 -4.05 8.64
C TRP A 274 12.38 -5.14 8.39
N THR A 275 12.58 -5.48 7.12
CA THR A 275 13.64 -6.39 6.66
C THR A 275 14.70 -5.59 5.92
N THR A 276 15.92 -5.57 6.44
CA THR A 276 17.07 -5.02 5.73
C THR A 276 17.66 -6.11 4.83
N THR A 277 17.73 -5.84 3.53
CA THR A 277 18.32 -6.72 2.52
C THR A 277 19.57 -6.05 1.95
N PRO A 278 20.77 -6.34 2.48
CA PRO A 278 22.02 -5.85 1.91
C PRO A 278 22.19 -6.34 0.47
N GLN A 279 22.58 -5.45 -0.43
CA GLN A 279 22.88 -5.78 -1.82
C GLN A 279 24.39 -5.77 -2.09
N VAL A 280 25.15 -5.08 -1.25
CA VAL A 280 26.62 -5.11 -1.20
C VAL A 280 27.06 -5.05 0.26
N THR A 281 28.30 -5.48 0.53
CA THR A 281 28.90 -5.53 1.87
C THR A 281 29.00 -4.13 2.50
N GLY A 282 28.82 -4.04 3.82
CA GLY A 282 28.96 -2.79 4.57
C GLY A 282 27.75 -1.87 4.53
N ALA A 283 26.58 -2.36 4.11
CA ALA A 283 25.30 -1.67 4.22
C ALA A 283 24.84 -1.55 5.68
N SER A 284 24.29 -0.40 6.07
CA SER A 284 23.78 -0.18 7.43
C SER A 284 22.48 0.64 7.42
N VAL A 285 21.59 0.31 8.35
CA VAL A 285 20.36 1.06 8.63
C VAL A 285 20.29 1.29 10.13
N VAL A 286 20.08 2.54 10.53
CA VAL A 286 19.93 2.93 11.94
C VAL A 286 18.69 3.78 12.09
N VAL A 287 17.87 3.50 13.11
CA VAL A 287 16.74 4.38 13.47
C VAL A 287 17.31 5.62 14.18
N SER A 288 16.95 6.79 13.68
CA SER A 288 17.50 8.09 14.09
C SER A 288 16.40 9.01 14.56
N THR A 289 16.67 9.78 15.61
CA THR A 289 15.83 10.89 16.09
C THR A 289 16.29 12.25 15.56
N THR A 290 17.35 12.29 14.76
CA THR A 290 18.03 13.55 14.39
C THR A 290 17.30 14.28 13.27
N VAL A 291 16.71 13.53 12.34
CA VAL A 291 16.00 14.08 11.17
C VAL A 291 14.72 13.25 10.95
N PRO A 292 13.67 13.42 11.77
CA PRO A 292 12.36 12.81 11.49
C PRO A 292 11.62 13.59 10.40
N HIS A 293 10.69 12.94 9.69
CA HIS A 293 9.72 13.65 8.83
C HIS A 293 8.45 13.97 9.63
N ALA A 294 7.64 12.95 9.92
CA ALA A 294 6.51 13.04 10.83
C ALA A 294 6.79 12.15 12.04
N GLY A 295 6.50 12.65 13.24
CA GLY A 295 6.80 11.91 14.48
C GLY A 295 8.21 12.16 14.99
N ALA A 296 8.80 11.15 15.64
CA ALA A 296 10.04 11.29 16.40
C ALA A 296 11.24 10.55 15.77
N TYR A 297 11.01 9.65 14.83
CA TYR A 297 12.05 8.80 14.27
C TYR A 297 12.07 8.79 12.74
N SER A 298 13.18 8.36 12.16
CA SER A 298 13.31 8.00 10.74
C SER A 298 14.43 6.97 10.57
N ALA A 299 14.52 6.32 9.41
CA ALA A 299 15.65 5.42 9.12
C ALA A 299 16.77 6.18 8.42
N LYS A 300 17.99 6.13 8.95
CA LYS A 300 19.21 6.57 8.26
C LYS A 300 19.86 5.38 7.55
N LEU A 301 19.98 5.47 6.23
CA LEU A 301 20.62 4.46 5.38
C LEU A 301 22.03 4.93 5.03
N THR A 302 23.03 4.09 5.30
CA THR A 302 24.46 4.42 5.08
C THR A 302 25.24 3.23 4.54
N GLY A 303 26.49 3.49 4.13
CA GLY A 303 27.38 2.45 3.64
C GLY A 303 26.90 1.86 2.32
N GLY A 304 27.07 0.56 2.13
CA GLY A 304 26.73 -0.15 0.89
C GLY A 304 25.23 -0.11 0.50
N SER A 305 24.96 -0.35 -0.79
CA SER A 305 23.60 -0.57 -1.32
C SER A 305 22.78 -1.57 -0.51
N LEU A 306 21.51 -1.21 -0.25
CA LEU A 306 20.55 -2.04 0.46
C LEU A 306 19.11 -1.73 0.05
N ALA A 307 18.20 -2.63 0.39
CA ALA A 307 16.77 -2.35 0.42
C ALA A 307 16.24 -2.55 1.84
N LEU A 308 15.47 -1.58 2.33
CA LEU A 308 14.72 -1.66 3.58
C LEU A 308 13.26 -1.93 3.22
N GLU A 309 12.73 -3.07 3.64
CA GLU A 309 11.52 -3.66 3.07
C GLU A 309 10.46 -3.97 4.12
N GLN A 310 9.19 -3.75 3.77
CA GLN A 310 8.05 -4.36 4.45
C GLN A 310 7.24 -5.21 3.48
N GLN A 311 6.64 -6.27 4.00
CA GLN A 311 5.72 -7.14 3.26
C GLN A 311 4.33 -7.09 3.90
N ILE A 312 3.30 -6.97 3.08
CA ILE A 312 1.90 -7.14 3.47
C ILE A 312 1.23 -8.18 2.57
N SER A 313 0.22 -8.85 3.11
CA SER A 313 -0.64 -9.74 2.32
C SER A 313 -1.56 -8.91 1.43
N TYR A 314 -1.80 -9.39 0.21
CA TYR A 314 -2.74 -8.75 -0.69
C TYR A 314 -4.16 -9.23 -0.41
N ALA A 315 -5.08 -8.27 -0.20
CA ALA A 315 -6.51 -8.51 -0.18
C ALA A 315 -7.13 -7.81 -1.40
N SER A 316 -7.81 -8.59 -2.25
CA SER A 316 -8.53 -8.03 -3.39
C SER A 316 -9.70 -7.17 -2.92
N THR A 317 -9.69 -5.90 -3.29
CA THR A 317 -10.82 -4.98 -3.07
C THR A 317 -11.48 -4.68 -4.41
N ALA A 318 -12.81 -4.81 -4.49
CA ALA A 318 -13.56 -4.54 -5.71
C ALA A 318 -13.28 -3.12 -6.25
N GLY A 319 -13.00 -3.01 -7.55
CA GLY A 319 -12.72 -1.73 -8.22
C GLY A 319 -11.30 -1.19 -8.02
N ASN A 320 -10.46 -1.84 -7.22
CA ASN A 320 -9.07 -1.45 -7.06
C ASN A 320 -8.18 -2.17 -8.09
N THR A 321 -7.60 -1.41 -9.03
CA THR A 321 -6.79 -1.96 -10.13
C THR A 321 -5.30 -1.65 -9.98
N SER A 322 -4.92 -0.77 -9.05
CA SER A 322 -3.54 -0.31 -8.89
C SER A 322 -3.25 0.07 -7.45
N TYR A 323 -2.00 0.02 -7.03
CA TYR A 323 -1.58 0.64 -5.78
C TYR A 323 -0.59 1.76 -6.05
N LYS A 324 -0.56 2.73 -5.14
CA LYS A 324 0.51 3.72 -5.01
C LYS A 324 1.22 3.46 -3.71
N LEU A 325 2.52 3.23 -3.80
CA LEU A 325 3.44 3.22 -2.68
C LEU A 325 4.05 4.61 -2.55
N SER A 326 3.98 5.21 -1.37
CA SER A 326 4.61 6.49 -1.08
C SER A 326 5.46 6.45 0.18
N GLY A 327 6.33 7.44 0.30
CA GLY A 327 7.26 7.62 1.42
C GLY A 327 8.17 8.80 1.13
N TYR A 328 8.98 9.20 2.11
CA TYR A 328 9.78 10.41 2.04
C TYR A 328 11.26 10.07 2.12
N PHE A 329 12.07 10.69 1.28
CA PHE A 329 13.53 10.64 1.36
C PHE A 329 14.11 12.01 1.68
N TYR A 330 15.20 12.04 2.43
CA TYR A 330 15.94 13.25 2.75
C TYR A 330 17.40 13.14 2.26
N ASN A 331 17.86 14.18 1.55
CA ASN A 331 19.27 14.35 1.20
C ASN A 331 19.95 15.25 2.25
N PRO A 332 20.75 14.71 3.18
CA PRO A 332 21.35 15.51 4.25
C PRO A 332 22.49 16.38 3.74
N ALA A 333 22.48 17.69 4.05
CA ALA A 333 23.55 18.60 3.60
C ALA A 333 24.95 18.20 4.11
N ALA A 334 25.04 17.68 5.33
CA ALA A 334 26.31 17.30 5.96
C ALA A 334 26.93 16.01 5.37
N ASP A 335 26.12 15.15 4.76
CA ASP A 335 26.56 13.84 4.25
C ASP A 335 25.80 13.49 2.95
N ALA A 336 25.72 14.48 2.07
CA ALA A 336 24.86 14.47 0.89
C ALA A 336 25.21 13.36 -0.10
N LEU A 337 24.22 12.99 -0.91
CA LEU A 337 24.40 12.06 -2.04
C LEU A 337 25.46 12.60 -3.02
N ARG A 338 26.33 11.72 -3.54
CA ARG A 338 27.44 12.05 -4.45
C ARG A 338 27.48 11.11 -5.64
N GLY A 339 28.02 11.61 -6.77
CA GLY A 339 28.26 10.78 -7.96
C GLY A 339 26.99 10.06 -8.43
N SER A 340 27.07 8.73 -8.50
CA SER A 340 25.97 7.85 -8.94
C SER A 340 25.06 7.35 -7.81
N GLN A 341 25.18 7.89 -6.59
CA GLN A 341 24.32 7.53 -5.48
C GLN A 341 22.86 7.90 -5.74
N ALA A 342 21.96 7.02 -5.31
CA ALA A 342 20.53 7.23 -5.49
C ALA A 342 19.70 6.55 -4.39
N ALA A 343 18.55 7.13 -4.08
CA ALA A 343 17.52 6.52 -3.26
C ALA A 343 16.17 6.54 -3.96
N HIS A 344 15.37 5.48 -3.88
CA HIS A 344 14.05 5.40 -4.50
C HIS A 344 13.14 4.38 -3.82
N LEU A 345 11.84 4.46 -4.10
CA LEU A 345 10.86 3.44 -3.70
C LEU A 345 10.67 2.40 -4.79
N GLU A 346 10.46 1.15 -4.38
CA GLU A 346 9.96 0.08 -5.24
C GLU A 346 8.68 -0.54 -4.67
N LEU A 347 7.64 -0.60 -5.51
CA LEU A 347 6.42 -1.35 -5.28
C LEU A 347 6.51 -2.68 -6.02
N CYS A 348 6.58 -3.78 -5.27
CA CYS A 348 6.76 -5.11 -5.82
C CYS A 348 5.57 -6.02 -5.51
N TYR A 349 5.09 -6.75 -6.51
CA TYR A 349 4.00 -7.71 -6.42
C TYR A 349 4.52 -9.12 -6.54
N TYR A 350 4.02 -10.04 -5.73
CA TYR A 350 4.47 -11.43 -5.72
C TYR A 350 3.29 -12.41 -5.68
N SER A 351 3.49 -13.57 -6.30
CA SER A 351 2.58 -14.72 -6.20
C SER A 351 2.73 -15.47 -4.88
N SER A 352 1.81 -16.40 -4.60
CA SER A 352 1.86 -17.26 -3.41
C SER A 352 3.11 -18.16 -3.34
N SER A 353 3.73 -18.45 -4.48
CA SER A 353 5.01 -19.17 -4.57
C SER A 353 6.24 -18.27 -4.47
N GLN A 354 6.06 -17.00 -4.10
CA GLN A 354 7.10 -15.96 -4.02
C GLN A 354 7.74 -15.54 -5.35
N ALA A 355 7.14 -15.88 -6.49
CA ALA A 355 7.59 -15.34 -7.78
C ALA A 355 7.21 -13.86 -7.91
N LEU A 356 8.15 -13.00 -8.33
CA LEU A 356 7.92 -11.58 -8.61
C LEU A 356 7.03 -11.44 -9.86
N LEU A 357 5.89 -10.79 -9.72
CA LEU A 357 4.91 -10.57 -10.79
C LEU A 357 5.01 -9.17 -11.40
N GLY A 358 5.45 -8.18 -10.62
CA GLY A 358 5.57 -6.80 -11.07
C GLY A 358 6.46 -5.99 -10.15
N ARG A 359 7.21 -5.05 -10.72
CA ARG A 359 8.07 -4.12 -9.99
C ARG A 359 7.93 -2.73 -10.60
N PHE A 360 7.54 -1.76 -9.78
CA PHE A 360 7.34 -0.37 -10.18
C PHE A 360 8.21 0.52 -9.32
N LYS A 361 8.85 1.52 -9.91
CA LYS A 361 9.86 2.36 -9.26
C LYS A 361 9.39 3.81 -9.21
N SER A 362 9.68 4.51 -8.12
CA SER A 362 9.57 5.97 -8.09
C SER A 362 10.73 6.64 -8.84
N ASP A 363 10.60 7.95 -9.06
CA ASP A 363 11.78 8.79 -9.33
C ASP A 363 12.80 8.64 -8.19
N SER A 364 14.07 8.87 -8.53
CA SER A 364 15.18 8.75 -7.59
C SER A 364 15.55 10.11 -6.99
N LEU A 365 15.76 10.13 -5.68
CA LEU A 365 16.62 11.11 -5.03
C LEU A 365 18.06 10.82 -5.49
N VAL A 366 18.76 11.81 -6.02
CA VAL A 366 20.11 11.68 -6.59
C VAL A 366 21.03 12.78 -6.07
N ALA A 367 22.32 12.72 -6.41
CA ALA A 367 23.31 13.73 -5.97
C ALA A 367 22.93 15.18 -6.34
N GLY A 368 22.21 15.39 -7.45
CA GLY A 368 21.72 16.72 -7.85
C GLY A 368 20.42 17.17 -7.17
N SER A 369 19.78 16.32 -6.36
CA SER A 369 18.56 16.66 -5.63
C SER A 369 18.84 17.63 -4.49
N ALA A 370 17.91 18.55 -4.23
CA ALA A 370 18.05 19.55 -3.18
C ALA A 370 18.33 18.92 -1.81
N THR A 371 19.35 19.44 -1.13
CA THR A 371 19.69 19.03 0.25
C THR A 371 18.82 19.77 1.26
N GLY A 372 18.60 19.16 2.43
CA GLY A 372 17.95 19.86 3.55
C GLY A 372 16.43 19.88 3.51
N ALA A 373 15.81 19.11 2.61
CA ALA A 373 14.36 19.00 2.50
C ALA A 373 13.93 17.56 2.26
N TRP A 374 12.77 17.21 2.81
CA TRP A 374 12.11 15.94 2.53
C TRP A 374 11.46 15.96 1.15
N VAL A 375 11.70 14.92 0.37
CA VAL A 375 11.15 14.73 -0.96
C VAL A 375 10.25 13.50 -0.93
N LYS A 376 8.98 13.70 -1.27
CA LYS A 376 8.04 12.59 -1.42
C LYS A 376 8.40 11.78 -2.67
N ALA A 377 8.53 10.48 -2.51
CA ALA A 377 8.67 9.51 -3.59
C ALA A 377 7.37 8.72 -3.73
N GLU A 378 6.96 8.43 -4.97
CA GLU A 378 5.75 7.65 -5.25
C GLU A 378 6.05 6.62 -6.36
N ALA A 379 5.76 5.34 -6.08
CA ALA A 379 5.82 4.25 -7.05
C ALA A 379 4.40 3.72 -7.29
N ILE A 380 3.95 3.76 -8.54
CA ILE A 380 2.56 3.40 -8.92
C ILE A 380 2.60 2.19 -9.83
N GLY A 381 1.75 1.20 -9.56
CA GLY A 381 1.70 -0.03 -10.33
C GLY A 381 0.31 -0.62 -10.44
N ALA A 382 -0.02 -1.14 -11.63
CA ALA A 382 -1.18 -2.00 -11.80
C ALA A 382 -0.98 -3.31 -11.05
N ILE A 383 -2.05 -3.83 -10.44
CA ILE A 383 -2.01 -5.08 -9.67
C ILE A 383 -1.97 -6.27 -10.65
N PRO A 384 -0.88 -7.05 -10.72
CA PRO A 384 -0.82 -8.22 -11.61
C PRO A 384 -1.75 -9.35 -11.13
N ALA A 385 -2.29 -10.12 -12.08
CA ALA A 385 -3.07 -11.32 -11.77
C ALA A 385 -2.22 -12.32 -10.96
N GLY A 386 -2.84 -12.98 -9.98
CA GLY A 386 -2.16 -13.95 -9.12
C GLY A 386 -1.33 -13.34 -7.98
N THR A 387 -1.42 -12.02 -7.75
CA THR A 387 -0.81 -11.37 -6.58
C THR A 387 -1.33 -12.00 -5.28
N ALA A 388 -0.41 -12.41 -4.40
CA ALA A 388 -0.69 -12.90 -3.05
C ALA A 388 -0.13 -11.98 -1.97
N PHE A 389 0.97 -11.27 -2.24
CA PHE A 389 1.53 -10.28 -1.32
C PHE A 389 2.24 -9.15 -2.06
N VAL A 390 2.37 -8.02 -1.36
CA VAL A 390 3.01 -6.79 -1.83
C VAL A 390 4.20 -6.48 -0.94
N ARG A 391 5.31 -6.04 -1.54
CA ARG A 391 6.45 -5.47 -0.81
C ARG A 391 6.64 -4.01 -1.18
N GLY A 392 6.72 -3.16 -0.15
CA GLY A 392 7.20 -1.79 -0.29
C GLY A 392 8.67 -1.72 0.13
N ARG A 393 9.53 -1.16 -0.73
CA ARG A 393 10.98 -1.14 -0.51
C ARG A 393 11.51 0.29 -0.62
N ALA A 394 12.22 0.75 0.40
CA ALA A 394 13.10 1.91 0.30
C ALA A 394 14.50 1.42 -0.09
N VAL A 395 14.95 1.79 -1.29
CA VAL A 395 16.20 1.29 -1.87
C VAL A 395 17.24 2.39 -1.83
N TRP A 396 18.39 2.08 -1.24
CA TRP A 396 19.59 2.89 -1.25
C TRP A 396 20.64 2.27 -2.17
N ARG A 397 21.19 3.06 -3.08
CA ARG A 397 22.22 2.65 -4.03
C ARG A 397 23.51 3.41 -3.72
N ASN A 398 24.50 2.65 -3.27
CA ASN A 398 25.84 3.14 -3.00
C ASN A 398 26.88 2.03 -3.19
N ALA A 399 28.09 2.43 -3.57
CA ALA A 399 29.23 1.52 -3.64
C ALA A 399 29.66 1.07 -2.23
N ALA A 400 30.19 -0.15 -2.12
CA ALA A 400 30.72 -0.65 -0.85
C ALA A 400 31.86 0.26 -0.33
N GLY A 401 31.79 0.67 0.93
CA GLY A 401 32.79 1.54 1.56
C GLY A 401 32.73 3.03 1.19
N ALA A 402 31.83 3.45 0.30
CA ALA A 402 31.66 4.87 -0.02
C ALA A 402 30.86 5.62 1.05
N THR A 403 31.26 6.87 1.35
CA THR A 403 30.55 7.79 2.25
C THR A 403 29.25 8.31 1.63
N GLY A 404 28.43 9.04 2.39
CA GLY A 404 27.11 9.48 1.97
C GLY A 404 25.99 8.73 2.69
N SER A 405 24.86 9.42 2.87
CA SER A 405 23.67 8.85 3.49
C SER A 405 22.39 9.44 2.93
N THR A 406 21.29 8.76 3.22
CA THR A 406 19.94 9.29 3.03
C THR A 406 19.09 8.89 4.22
N TYR A 407 18.04 9.67 4.50
CA TYR A 407 17.01 9.26 5.46
C TYR A 407 15.75 8.86 4.70
N PHE A 408 15.02 7.89 5.25
CA PHE A 408 13.75 7.41 4.74
C PHE A 408 12.71 7.37 5.85
N ASP A 409 11.47 7.75 5.53
CA ASP A 409 10.38 7.80 6.49
C ASP A 409 8.98 7.63 5.87
N ASP A 410 7.99 7.34 6.72
CA ASP A 410 6.54 7.32 6.43
C ASP A 410 6.11 6.47 5.21
N LEU A 411 6.42 5.17 5.22
CA LEU A 411 5.98 4.26 4.14
C LEU A 411 4.46 4.03 4.15
N LEU A 412 3.81 4.31 3.03
CA LEU A 412 2.36 4.17 2.88
C LEU A 412 2.01 3.44 1.58
N LEU A 413 1.14 2.43 1.66
CA LEU A 413 0.48 1.84 0.50
C LEU A 413 -1.00 2.22 0.49
N GLU A 414 -1.47 2.76 -0.62
CA GLU A 414 -2.87 3.15 -0.79
C GLU A 414 -3.40 2.67 -2.15
N PRO A 415 -4.69 2.27 -2.24
CA PRO A 415 -5.35 2.07 -3.51
C PRO A 415 -5.13 3.27 -4.43
N TYR A 416 -4.70 3.01 -5.65
CA TYR A 416 -4.49 4.05 -6.64
C TYR A 416 -5.50 3.87 -7.76
N VAL A 417 -6.20 4.96 -8.02
CA VAL A 417 -7.10 5.05 -9.14
C VAL A 417 -6.41 5.94 -10.18
N PRO A 418 -5.99 5.39 -11.32
CA PRO A 418 -5.34 6.17 -12.36
C PRO A 418 -6.19 7.37 -12.78
N GLN A 419 -5.53 8.54 -12.85
CA GLN A 419 -6.10 9.71 -13.49
C GLN A 419 -6.11 9.48 -15.00
N ASN A 420 -7.17 9.90 -15.67
CA ASN A 420 -7.21 10.04 -17.11
C ASN A 420 -6.28 11.22 -17.50
N PRO A 421 -5.15 10.94 -18.19
CA PRO A 421 -4.18 11.96 -18.56
C PRO A 421 -4.75 12.98 -19.55
N LEU A 422 -5.86 12.68 -20.22
CA LEU A 422 -6.51 13.54 -21.21
C LEU A 422 -7.87 14.07 -20.73
N LYS A 423 -8.08 14.18 -19.40
CA LYS A 423 -9.32 14.73 -18.83
C LYS A 423 -9.10 16.05 -18.10
N ILE A 424 -9.93 17.03 -18.46
CA ILE A 424 -10.01 18.37 -17.88
C ILE A 424 -11.29 18.48 -17.05
N VAL A 425 -11.18 18.93 -15.81
CA VAL A 425 -12.32 19.14 -14.92
C VAL A 425 -12.48 20.62 -14.63
N TYR A 426 -13.64 21.21 -14.93
CA TYR A 426 -13.98 22.57 -14.53
C TYR A 426 -14.64 22.54 -13.16
N MET A 427 -14.03 23.22 -12.19
CA MET A 427 -14.54 23.32 -10.83
C MET A 427 -14.64 24.78 -10.44
N GLY A 428 -15.85 25.30 -10.50
CA GLY A 428 -16.10 26.72 -10.29
C GLY A 428 -17.52 27.01 -9.86
N SER A 429 -18.00 28.19 -10.29
CA SER A 429 -19.31 28.73 -9.92
C SER A 429 -20.28 28.87 -11.11
N SER A 430 -21.16 29.88 -11.11
CA SER A 430 -22.23 30.03 -12.10
C SER A 430 -21.75 30.31 -13.53
N VAL A 431 -20.72 31.13 -13.70
CA VAL A 431 -20.19 31.46 -15.04
C VAL A 431 -19.53 30.26 -15.73
N PRO A 432 -18.59 29.50 -15.13
CA PRO A 432 -18.11 28.26 -15.77
C PRO A 432 -19.19 27.19 -15.91
N TYR A 433 -20.27 27.22 -15.13
CA TYR A 433 -21.44 26.36 -15.32
C TYR A 433 -22.25 26.72 -16.59
N GLY A 434 -22.07 27.94 -17.13
CA GLY A 434 -22.77 28.42 -18.33
C GLY A 434 -23.97 29.31 -18.04
N GLN A 435 -24.14 29.80 -16.80
CA GLN A 435 -25.23 30.69 -16.45
C GLN A 435 -25.25 31.93 -17.37
N GLY A 436 -26.42 32.25 -17.90
CA GLY A 436 -26.64 33.36 -18.83
C GLY A 436 -26.46 33.01 -20.32
N ALA A 437 -25.84 31.86 -20.63
CA ALA A 437 -25.83 31.31 -21.98
C ALA A 437 -27.11 30.51 -22.28
N THR A 438 -27.49 30.47 -23.55
CA THR A 438 -28.53 29.61 -24.09
C THR A 438 -28.20 28.15 -23.80
N ASN A 439 -29.15 27.42 -23.21
CA ASN A 439 -29.00 26.02 -22.78
C ASN A 439 -27.82 25.75 -21.84
N LEU A 440 -27.31 26.77 -21.13
CA LEU A 440 -26.10 26.68 -20.31
C LEU A 440 -24.84 26.29 -21.12
N HIS A 441 -24.86 26.49 -22.44
CA HIS A 441 -23.71 26.28 -23.30
C HIS A 441 -22.75 27.46 -23.16
N GLY A 442 -22.09 27.54 -22.00
CA GLY A 442 -21.13 28.60 -21.70
C GLY A 442 -19.73 28.32 -22.22
N TYR A 443 -18.79 29.20 -21.88
CA TYR A 443 -17.42 29.18 -22.41
C TYR A 443 -16.66 27.85 -22.20
N THR A 444 -16.98 27.10 -21.13
CA THR A 444 -16.36 25.79 -20.85
C THR A 444 -16.84 24.71 -21.83
N ALA A 445 -18.10 24.78 -22.27
CA ALA A 445 -18.65 23.90 -23.30
C ALA A 445 -18.10 24.26 -24.68
N ILE A 446 -18.07 25.57 -25.01
CA ILE A 446 -17.50 26.08 -26.27
C ILE A 446 -16.05 25.62 -26.43
N TYR A 447 -15.25 25.73 -25.37
CA TYR A 447 -13.87 25.24 -25.40
C TYR A 447 -13.78 23.72 -25.52
N GLY A 448 -14.70 22.97 -24.90
CA GLY A 448 -14.82 21.52 -25.08
C GLY A 448 -15.08 21.13 -26.55
N ASP A 449 -15.98 21.84 -27.22
CA ASP A 449 -16.28 21.65 -28.64
C ASP A 449 -15.05 21.95 -29.51
N LEU A 450 -14.33 23.03 -29.22
CA LEU A 450 -13.06 23.35 -29.87
C LEU A 450 -12.03 22.22 -29.72
N LEU A 451 -11.87 21.66 -28.51
CA LEU A 451 -10.96 20.54 -28.29
C LEU A 451 -11.35 19.30 -29.11
N ALA A 452 -12.65 18.99 -29.20
CA ALA A 452 -13.16 17.87 -30.00
C ALA A 452 -12.91 18.09 -31.51
N GLN A 453 -13.14 19.31 -32.00
CA GLN A 453 -12.85 19.71 -33.38
C GLN A 453 -11.35 19.57 -33.69
N ARG A 454 -10.47 20.08 -32.81
CA ARG A 454 -9.02 19.96 -32.93
C ARG A 454 -8.57 18.49 -32.99
N SER A 455 -9.14 17.63 -32.14
CA SER A 455 -8.83 16.20 -32.16
C SER A 455 -9.26 15.53 -33.46
N THR A 456 -10.46 15.84 -33.96
CA THR A 456 -10.98 15.32 -35.23
C THR A 456 -10.11 15.75 -36.42
N ALA A 457 -9.56 16.97 -36.38
CA ALA A 457 -8.64 17.50 -37.38
C ALA A 457 -7.19 17.01 -37.23
N GLY A 458 -6.87 16.20 -36.22
CA GLY A 458 -5.51 15.73 -35.94
C GLY A 458 -4.56 16.80 -35.39
N LEU A 459 -5.09 17.92 -34.88
CA LEU A 459 -4.32 19.06 -34.36
C LEU A 459 -4.12 19.02 -32.83
N GLY A 460 -4.90 18.21 -32.11
CA GLY A 460 -4.85 18.10 -30.65
C GLY A 460 -5.15 16.69 -30.14
N GLN A 461 -4.90 16.46 -28.85
CA GLN A 461 -5.24 15.18 -28.21
C GLN A 461 -6.76 15.00 -28.06
N PRO A 462 -7.26 13.76 -27.91
CA PRO A 462 -8.68 13.48 -27.68
C PRO A 462 -9.09 13.81 -26.23
N TRP A 463 -9.14 15.10 -25.93
CA TRP A 463 -9.48 15.62 -24.60
C TRP A 463 -10.94 15.31 -24.25
N VAL A 464 -11.16 14.93 -22.99
CA VAL A 464 -12.49 14.80 -22.38
C VAL A 464 -12.65 15.87 -21.32
N THR A 465 -13.81 16.51 -21.28
CA THR A 465 -14.13 17.52 -20.26
C THR A 465 -15.19 17.01 -19.29
N ALA A 466 -15.16 17.52 -18.06
CA ALA A 466 -16.25 17.38 -17.09
C ALA A 466 -16.45 18.72 -16.39
N ASN A 467 -17.69 19.19 -16.29
CA ASN A 467 -18.01 20.42 -15.59
C ASN A 467 -18.74 20.10 -14.28
N ILE A 468 -18.07 20.31 -13.16
CA ILE A 468 -18.59 20.13 -11.80
C ILE A 468 -18.77 21.48 -11.10
N SER A 469 -18.92 22.56 -11.87
CA SER A 469 -19.18 23.89 -11.32
C SER A 469 -20.58 23.95 -10.71
N ILE A 470 -20.72 24.64 -9.58
CA ILE A 470 -22.01 24.80 -8.89
C ILE A 470 -22.31 26.30 -8.76
N PRO A 471 -23.39 26.81 -9.36
CA PRO A 471 -23.77 28.21 -9.25
C PRO A 471 -23.76 28.73 -7.80
N GLY A 472 -23.15 29.89 -7.59
CA GLY A 472 -23.07 30.56 -6.28
C GLY A 472 -21.89 30.16 -5.40
N ASN A 473 -21.15 29.08 -5.72
CA ASN A 473 -19.99 28.67 -4.91
C ASN A 473 -18.88 29.74 -4.84
N SER A 474 -18.35 29.93 -3.62
CA SER A 474 -17.13 30.65 -3.27
C SER A 474 -15.91 29.72 -3.24
N THR A 475 -14.72 30.25 -2.95
CA THR A 475 -13.54 29.38 -2.74
C THR A 475 -13.68 28.46 -1.52
N VAL A 476 -14.44 28.86 -0.49
CA VAL A 476 -14.73 28.02 0.68
C VAL A 476 -15.52 26.78 0.29
N ASP A 477 -16.57 26.96 -0.52
CA ASP A 477 -17.41 25.85 -0.98
C ASP A 477 -16.63 24.88 -1.88
N VAL A 478 -15.82 25.43 -2.78
CA VAL A 478 -14.96 24.64 -3.68
C VAL A 478 -13.93 23.83 -2.88
N LEU A 479 -13.34 24.38 -1.82
CA LEU A 479 -12.46 23.64 -0.91
C LEU A 479 -13.20 22.49 -0.21
N ASN A 480 -14.39 22.77 0.33
CA ASN A 480 -15.18 21.78 1.07
C ASN A 480 -15.57 20.57 0.23
N ARG A 481 -15.72 20.75 -1.09
CA ARG A 481 -16.13 19.68 -2.02
C ARG A 481 -14.99 19.14 -2.90
N PHE A 482 -13.74 19.54 -2.65
CA PHE A 482 -12.58 19.06 -3.41
C PHE A 482 -12.52 17.52 -3.43
N SER A 483 -12.61 16.89 -2.27
CA SER A 483 -12.51 15.43 -2.17
C SER A 483 -13.74 14.69 -2.68
N SER A 484 -14.94 15.24 -2.47
CA SER A 484 -16.20 14.60 -2.86
C SER A 484 -16.50 14.72 -4.35
N ASP A 485 -16.11 15.82 -4.98
CA ASP A 485 -16.56 16.13 -6.34
C ASP A 485 -15.42 15.99 -7.36
N LEU A 486 -14.21 16.49 -7.05
CA LEU A 486 -13.10 16.54 -7.99
C LEU A 486 -12.36 15.19 -8.07
N LEU A 487 -12.00 14.59 -6.94
CA LEU A 487 -11.22 13.34 -6.94
C LEU A 487 -11.93 12.19 -7.68
N PRO A 488 -13.27 12.00 -7.55
CA PRO A 488 -13.97 10.97 -8.31
C PRO A 488 -13.98 11.18 -9.82
N GLN A 489 -13.71 12.41 -10.30
CA GLN A 489 -13.60 12.67 -11.74
C GLN A 489 -12.39 12.01 -12.38
N ARG A 490 -11.36 11.69 -11.59
CA ARG A 490 -10.10 11.08 -12.07
C ARG A 490 -9.47 11.90 -13.20
N GLY A 491 -9.61 13.22 -13.19
CA GLY A 491 -9.00 14.09 -14.20
C GLY A 491 -7.55 14.44 -13.87
N LYS A 492 -6.68 14.50 -14.88
CA LYS A 492 -5.31 14.97 -14.71
C LYS A 492 -5.23 16.49 -14.56
N TYR A 493 -6.21 17.22 -15.09
CA TYR A 493 -6.26 18.67 -15.06
C TYR A 493 -7.50 19.19 -14.36
N VAL A 494 -7.37 20.29 -13.62
CA VAL A 494 -8.50 21.03 -13.05
C VAL A 494 -8.39 22.51 -13.39
N VAL A 495 -9.50 23.11 -13.80
CA VAL A 495 -9.64 24.57 -13.95
C VAL A 495 -10.45 25.09 -12.77
N PHE A 496 -9.81 25.86 -11.88
CA PHE A 496 -10.49 26.58 -10.82
C PHE A 496 -11.03 27.91 -11.35
N ALA A 497 -12.35 28.00 -11.45
CA ALA A 497 -13.07 29.11 -12.07
C ALA A 497 -14.08 29.75 -11.11
N VAL A 498 -13.60 30.58 -10.20
CA VAL A 498 -14.39 31.28 -9.18
C VAL A 498 -14.16 32.78 -9.26
N SER A 499 -15.06 33.58 -8.69
CA SER A 499 -15.01 35.04 -8.75
C SER A 499 -15.03 35.67 -7.36
N LEU A 500 -14.45 36.86 -7.24
CA LEU A 500 -14.53 37.67 -6.02
C LEU A 500 -15.97 38.04 -5.64
N GLY A 501 -16.89 38.08 -6.62
CA GLY A 501 -18.30 38.34 -6.38
C GLY A 501 -18.93 37.32 -5.43
N ASN A 502 -18.70 36.03 -5.66
CA ASN A 502 -19.23 34.97 -4.79
C ASN A 502 -18.43 34.80 -3.50
N GLU A 503 -17.22 35.36 -3.44
CA GLU A 503 -16.49 35.52 -2.19
C GLU A 503 -17.08 36.65 -1.30
N GLY A 504 -18.05 37.41 -1.81
CA GLY A 504 -18.69 38.50 -1.06
C GLY A 504 -17.86 39.78 -1.04
N ILE A 505 -17.11 40.09 -2.10
CA ILE A 505 -16.19 41.24 -2.12
C ILE A 505 -16.86 42.60 -1.85
N ILE A 506 -18.13 42.79 -2.25
CA ILE A 506 -18.88 44.04 -2.10
C ILE A 506 -19.02 44.43 -0.63
N THR A 507 -19.32 43.46 0.25
CA THR A 507 -19.50 43.71 1.69
C THR A 507 -18.25 43.35 2.50
N GLY A 508 -17.51 42.33 2.07
CA GLY A 508 -16.36 41.78 2.79
C GLY A 508 -15.02 42.47 2.51
N GLY A 509 -14.91 43.24 1.42
CA GLY A 509 -13.72 44.01 1.06
C GLY A 509 -12.41 43.23 1.20
N GLN A 510 -11.44 43.79 1.91
CA GLN A 510 -10.11 43.19 2.09
C GLN A 510 -10.15 41.79 2.74
N THR A 511 -11.13 41.51 3.61
CA THR A 511 -11.28 40.20 4.24
C THR A 511 -11.65 39.14 3.22
N ALA A 512 -12.65 39.41 2.37
CA ALA A 512 -13.04 38.53 1.27
C ALA A 512 -11.88 38.34 0.26
N TYR A 513 -11.15 39.42 -0.07
CA TYR A 513 -9.96 39.34 -0.92
C TYR A 513 -8.89 38.39 -0.35
N ASN A 514 -8.59 38.50 0.95
CA ASN A 514 -7.60 37.66 1.62
C ASN A 514 -8.04 36.19 1.72
N GLN A 515 -9.34 35.96 1.91
CA GLN A 515 -9.95 34.63 1.92
C GLN A 515 -9.81 33.97 0.54
N PHE A 516 -10.24 34.66 -0.52
CA PHE A 516 -10.10 34.21 -1.91
C PHE A 516 -8.66 33.79 -2.21
N ARG A 517 -7.70 34.68 -1.90
CA ARG A 517 -6.27 34.45 -2.11
C ARG A 517 -5.78 33.20 -1.41
N THR A 518 -6.08 33.09 -0.11
CA THR A 518 -5.58 31.99 0.74
C THR A 518 -6.16 30.66 0.27
N ASN A 519 -7.47 30.62 0.05
CA ASN A 519 -8.18 29.40 -0.31
C ASN A 519 -7.81 28.91 -1.72
N LEU A 520 -7.64 29.82 -2.68
CA LEU A 520 -7.21 29.46 -4.02
C LEU A 520 -5.77 28.92 -4.04
N ALA A 521 -4.87 29.49 -3.23
CA ALA A 521 -3.54 28.93 -3.03
C ALA A 521 -3.58 27.51 -2.42
N GLN A 522 -4.48 27.26 -1.47
CA GLN A 522 -4.71 25.93 -0.90
C GLN A 522 -5.26 24.95 -1.94
N LEU A 523 -6.23 25.34 -2.78
CA LEU A 523 -6.75 24.51 -3.86
C LEU A 523 -5.65 24.08 -4.84
N ILE A 524 -4.78 25.02 -5.22
CA ILE A 524 -3.61 24.74 -6.08
C ILE A 524 -2.68 23.72 -5.40
N GLN A 525 -2.41 23.89 -4.11
CA GLN A 525 -1.55 22.98 -3.35
C GLN A 525 -2.18 21.57 -3.25
N GLN A 526 -3.47 21.48 -2.95
CA GLN A 526 -4.20 20.22 -2.86
C GLN A 526 -4.26 19.50 -4.20
N ALA A 527 -4.50 20.22 -5.31
CA ALA A 527 -4.45 19.65 -6.66
C ALA A 527 -3.08 19.01 -6.93
N ARG A 528 -1.99 19.76 -6.69
CA ARG A 528 -0.62 19.26 -6.89
C ARG A 528 -0.28 18.07 -6.00
N ALA A 529 -0.68 18.10 -4.74
CA ALA A 529 -0.48 17.00 -3.80
C ALA A 529 -1.19 15.70 -4.24
N ASN A 530 -2.24 15.83 -5.05
CA ASN A 530 -2.96 14.71 -5.66
C ASN A 530 -2.52 14.42 -7.11
N GLY A 531 -1.40 14.99 -7.57
CA GLY A 531 -0.88 14.79 -8.93
C GLY A 531 -1.73 15.45 -10.03
N ILE A 532 -2.70 16.30 -9.67
CA ILE A 532 -3.54 17.06 -10.61
C ILE A 532 -2.81 18.35 -10.98
N VAL A 533 -2.85 18.73 -12.27
CA VAL A 533 -2.30 19.98 -12.77
C VAL A 533 -3.37 21.08 -12.67
N PRO A 534 -3.23 22.08 -11.79
CA PRO A 534 -4.20 23.16 -11.68
C PRO A 534 -3.99 24.24 -12.75
N VAL A 535 -5.09 24.78 -13.25
CA VAL A 535 -5.19 26.00 -14.05
C VAL A 535 -6.17 26.92 -13.33
N VAL A 536 -5.90 28.22 -13.33
CA VAL A 536 -6.74 29.21 -12.64
C VAL A 536 -7.27 30.24 -13.62
N THR A 537 -8.55 30.54 -13.58
CA THR A 537 -9.05 31.69 -14.33
C THR A 537 -8.87 32.98 -13.53
N ASN A 538 -8.55 34.08 -14.22
CA ASN A 538 -8.60 35.41 -13.64
C ASN A 538 -10.02 35.72 -13.13
N CYS A 539 -10.10 36.60 -12.15
CA CYS A 539 -11.34 37.26 -11.77
C CYS A 539 -11.82 38.14 -12.93
N TYR A 540 -13.13 38.25 -13.11
CA TYR A 540 -13.78 39.01 -14.19
C TYR A 540 -14.73 40.08 -13.63
N THR A 541 -15.28 40.90 -14.51
CA THR A 541 -16.16 42.05 -14.22
C THR A 541 -17.57 41.65 -13.78
N ARG A 542 -18.28 42.57 -13.13
CA ARG A 542 -19.72 42.50 -12.86
C ARG A 542 -20.33 43.90 -12.93
N ASN A 543 -21.58 44.05 -13.37
CA ASN A 543 -22.21 45.38 -13.47
C ASN A 543 -22.57 45.99 -12.11
N ASP A 544 -22.63 45.17 -11.05
CA ASP A 544 -22.83 45.63 -9.68
C ASP A 544 -21.53 46.01 -8.94
N PHE A 545 -20.38 45.93 -9.62
CA PHE A 545 -19.12 46.42 -9.08
C PHE A 545 -18.96 47.93 -9.26
N GLY A 546 -18.38 48.56 -8.22
CA GLY A 546 -17.86 49.92 -8.28
C GLY A 546 -16.34 49.94 -8.46
N ALA A 547 -15.77 51.14 -8.35
CA ALA A 547 -14.32 51.36 -8.49
C ALA A 547 -13.48 50.58 -7.45
N THR A 548 -14.04 50.34 -6.26
CA THR A 548 -13.39 49.58 -5.19
C THR A 548 -13.25 48.11 -5.55
N GLU A 549 -14.36 47.46 -5.93
CA GLU A 549 -14.37 46.04 -6.31
C GLU A 549 -13.54 45.79 -7.58
N TYR A 550 -13.57 46.74 -8.52
CA TYR A 550 -12.72 46.68 -9.70
C TYR A 550 -11.23 46.77 -9.35
N THR A 551 -10.87 47.59 -8.37
CA THR A 551 -9.49 47.68 -7.86
C THR A 551 -9.05 46.35 -7.24
N PHE A 552 -9.89 45.71 -6.41
CA PHE A 552 -9.61 44.37 -5.88
C PHE A 552 -9.46 43.33 -7.00
N THR A 553 -10.32 43.37 -8.01
CA THR A 553 -10.27 42.47 -9.17
C THR A 553 -8.93 42.57 -9.90
N ARG A 554 -8.46 43.79 -10.19
CA ARG A 554 -7.16 44.02 -10.84
C ARG A 554 -5.98 43.58 -9.97
N GLN A 555 -6.03 43.87 -8.66
CA GLN A 555 -5.00 43.46 -7.72
C GLN A 555 -4.90 41.94 -7.61
N MET A 556 -6.04 41.24 -7.56
CA MET A 556 -6.05 39.78 -7.51
C MET A 556 -5.49 39.18 -8.79
N ASN A 557 -5.91 39.69 -9.96
CA ASN A 557 -5.38 39.22 -11.24
C ASN A 557 -3.87 39.43 -11.37
N ALA A 558 -3.35 40.60 -10.96
CA ALA A 558 -1.91 40.86 -10.93
C ALA A 558 -1.18 39.89 -9.99
N LEU A 559 -1.78 39.56 -8.84
CA LEU A 559 -1.23 38.59 -7.91
C LEU A 559 -1.21 37.16 -8.51
N LEU A 560 -2.30 36.73 -9.14
CA LEU A 560 -2.42 35.43 -9.81
C LEU A 560 -1.36 35.26 -10.91
N HIS A 561 -1.09 36.31 -11.69
CA HIS A 561 -0.04 36.31 -12.71
C HIS A 561 1.38 36.15 -12.14
N GLY A 562 1.58 36.48 -10.86
CA GLY A 562 2.82 36.23 -10.14
C GLY A 562 2.97 34.81 -9.61
N TRP A 563 1.91 34.00 -9.62
CA TRP A 563 1.94 32.64 -9.10
C TRP A 563 2.52 31.67 -10.13
N LYS A 564 3.17 30.60 -9.64
CA LYS A 564 3.69 29.52 -10.47
C LYS A 564 2.57 28.58 -10.93
N VAL A 565 1.51 29.09 -11.55
CA VAL A 565 0.35 28.31 -12.03
C VAL A 565 -0.10 28.87 -13.40
N PRO A 566 -0.46 28.01 -14.37
CA PRO A 566 -1.10 28.49 -15.59
C PRO A 566 -2.37 29.28 -15.26
N SER A 567 -2.53 30.45 -15.89
CA SER A 567 -3.72 31.29 -15.70
C SER A 567 -4.34 31.73 -17.02
N VAL A 568 -5.65 31.96 -16.99
CA VAL A 568 -6.48 32.35 -18.15
C VAL A 568 -7.04 33.76 -17.92
N ASN A 569 -6.81 34.69 -18.84
CA ASN A 569 -7.16 36.10 -18.66
C ASN A 569 -8.61 36.44 -19.04
N LEU A 570 -9.57 36.00 -18.21
CA LEU A 570 -10.99 36.29 -18.43
C LEU A 570 -11.31 37.79 -18.44
N LEU A 571 -10.74 38.57 -17.51
CA LEU A 571 -11.06 40.00 -17.37
C LEU A 571 -10.91 40.76 -18.69
N GLY A 572 -9.77 40.60 -19.36
CA GLY A 572 -9.48 41.43 -20.52
C GLY A 572 -10.33 41.11 -21.76
N ALA A 573 -11.14 40.04 -21.75
CA ALA A 573 -12.10 39.77 -22.82
C ALA A 573 -13.42 40.53 -22.64
N VAL A 574 -13.77 40.88 -21.40
CA VAL A 574 -15.14 41.28 -21.07
C VAL A 574 -15.26 42.58 -20.27
N ASP A 575 -14.14 43.23 -19.97
CA ASP A 575 -14.08 44.47 -19.18
C ASP A 575 -14.26 45.72 -20.04
N ASP A 576 -15.14 46.63 -19.61
CA ASP A 576 -15.33 47.95 -20.22
C ASP A 576 -14.29 49.00 -19.76
N GLY A 577 -13.36 48.60 -18.88
CA GLY A 577 -12.33 49.46 -18.28
C GLY A 577 -12.77 50.14 -16.98
N THR A 578 -14.02 49.91 -16.56
CA THR A 578 -14.58 50.42 -15.29
C THR A 578 -14.96 49.30 -14.31
N GLY A 579 -14.69 48.03 -14.67
CA GLY A 579 -15.03 46.86 -13.87
C GLY A 579 -16.40 46.26 -14.17
N LYS A 580 -17.05 46.75 -15.23
CA LYS A 580 -18.35 46.29 -15.72
C LYS A 580 -18.20 45.51 -17.01
N TRP A 581 -19.25 44.77 -17.36
CA TRP A 581 -19.29 44.04 -18.61
C TRP A 581 -19.23 45.03 -19.79
N ALA A 582 -18.39 44.72 -20.78
CA ALA A 582 -18.41 45.40 -22.06
C ALA A 582 -19.82 45.33 -22.69
N ALA A 583 -20.15 46.33 -23.50
CA ALA A 583 -21.48 46.46 -24.08
C ALA A 583 -21.89 45.18 -24.82
N ASN A 584 -23.13 44.74 -24.60
CA ASN A 584 -23.75 43.55 -25.18
C ASN A 584 -23.21 42.18 -24.71
N TYR A 585 -22.30 42.09 -23.74
CA TYR A 585 -21.73 40.81 -23.28
C TYR A 585 -22.40 40.21 -22.03
N TRP A 586 -23.49 40.80 -21.54
CA TRP A 586 -24.11 40.39 -20.28
C TRP A 586 -25.59 40.04 -20.41
N PHE A 587 -26.01 39.07 -19.60
CA PHE A 587 -27.40 38.63 -19.45
C PHE A 587 -28.06 39.32 -18.26
N ASP A 588 -27.37 39.33 -17.12
CA ASP A 588 -27.72 40.10 -15.94
C ASP A 588 -26.46 40.76 -15.35
N ALA A 589 -26.59 41.44 -14.20
CA ALA A 589 -25.45 42.15 -13.62
C ALA A 589 -24.28 41.24 -13.23
N LEU A 590 -24.52 39.94 -13.02
CA LEU A 590 -23.56 38.97 -12.51
C LEU A 590 -23.04 38.02 -13.61
N HIS A 591 -23.82 37.81 -14.67
CA HIS A 591 -23.60 36.73 -15.64
C HIS A 591 -23.49 37.23 -17.08
N PRO A 592 -22.52 36.69 -17.86
CA PRO A 592 -22.42 36.97 -19.28
C PRO A 592 -23.57 36.32 -20.06
N ASN A 593 -23.91 36.88 -21.22
CA ASN A 593 -24.79 36.23 -22.19
C ASN A 593 -23.99 35.36 -23.19
N ASP A 594 -24.63 34.85 -24.24
CA ASP A 594 -23.97 34.03 -25.27
C ASP A 594 -22.71 34.70 -25.87
N LEU A 595 -22.78 36.00 -26.20
CA LEU A 595 -21.63 36.73 -26.75
C LEU A 595 -20.50 36.88 -25.71
N GLY A 596 -20.86 37.18 -24.45
CA GLY A 596 -19.88 37.23 -23.38
C GLY A 596 -19.21 35.87 -23.11
N HIS A 597 -19.96 34.78 -23.17
CA HIS A 597 -19.39 33.43 -23.05
C HIS A 597 -18.48 33.06 -24.23
N ALA A 598 -18.82 33.46 -25.46
CA ALA A 598 -17.94 33.29 -26.61
C ALA A 598 -16.60 34.02 -26.41
N GLU A 599 -16.64 35.28 -25.97
CA GLU A 599 -15.42 36.05 -25.67
C GLU A 599 -14.60 35.45 -24.54
N LEU A 600 -15.24 34.95 -23.47
CA LEU A 600 -14.53 34.20 -22.44
C LEU A 600 -13.88 32.93 -22.99
N ALA A 601 -14.50 32.24 -23.95
CA ALA A 601 -13.93 31.03 -24.55
C ALA A 601 -12.65 31.34 -25.33
N HIS A 602 -12.60 32.48 -26.05
CA HIS A 602 -11.43 32.93 -26.78
C HIS A 602 -10.21 33.23 -25.90
N THR A 603 -10.38 33.35 -24.58
CA THR A 603 -9.25 33.52 -23.64
C THR A 603 -8.47 32.24 -23.39
N LEU A 604 -9.06 31.09 -23.70
CA LEU A 604 -8.40 29.81 -23.57
C LEU A 604 -7.65 29.52 -24.87
N VAL A 605 -6.32 29.53 -24.79
CA VAL A 605 -5.47 29.17 -25.93
C VAL A 605 -5.86 27.76 -26.42
N PRO A 606 -6.14 27.56 -27.72
CA PRO A 606 -6.61 26.28 -28.27
C PRO A 606 -5.73 25.09 -27.86
N SER A 607 -4.41 25.25 -27.90
CA SER A 607 -3.42 24.22 -27.54
C SER A 607 -2.97 24.26 -26.07
N LEU A 608 -3.67 24.96 -25.17
CA LEU A 608 -3.26 25.11 -23.76
C LEU A 608 -2.99 23.76 -23.10
N PHE A 609 -3.94 22.83 -23.16
CA PHE A 609 -3.81 21.54 -22.49
C PHE A 609 -2.86 20.59 -23.22
N ASP A 610 -2.78 20.65 -24.55
CA ASP A 610 -1.76 19.94 -25.33
C ASP A 610 -0.36 20.34 -24.86
N ALA A 611 -0.11 21.64 -24.67
CA ALA A 611 1.15 22.17 -24.21
C ALA A 611 1.47 21.77 -22.76
N LEU A 612 0.47 21.77 -21.87
CA LEU A 612 0.66 21.30 -20.49
C LEU A 612 0.95 19.80 -20.44
N ASN A 613 0.28 18.99 -21.27
CA ASN A 613 0.53 17.56 -21.39
C ASN A 613 1.91 17.24 -21.95
N ALA A 614 2.38 18.05 -22.90
CA ALA A 614 3.75 17.98 -23.41
C ALA A 614 4.82 18.46 -22.41
N GLY A 615 4.44 18.85 -21.18
CA GLY A 615 5.37 19.28 -20.14
C GLY A 615 6.00 20.65 -20.39
N LYS A 616 5.31 21.54 -21.11
CA LYS A 616 5.80 22.90 -21.39
C LYS A 616 6.17 23.61 -20.08
N ALA A 617 7.46 23.92 -19.93
CA ALA A 617 7.98 24.57 -18.74
C ALA A 617 7.40 25.99 -18.57
N LEU A 618 7.29 26.43 -17.31
CA LEU A 618 6.96 27.82 -17.01
C LEU A 618 8.03 28.75 -17.59
N PRO A 619 7.65 29.88 -18.22
CA PRO A 619 8.61 30.84 -18.72
C PRO A 619 9.43 31.41 -17.56
N THR A 620 10.74 31.45 -17.71
CA THR A 620 11.66 32.09 -16.76
C THR A 620 12.22 33.37 -17.34
N ARG A 621 12.38 34.39 -16.50
CA ARG A 621 13.04 35.62 -16.91
C ARG A 621 14.51 35.31 -17.17
N LYS A 622 14.95 35.42 -18.42
CA LYS A 622 16.37 35.37 -18.77
C LYS A 622 17.06 36.65 -18.27
N VAL A 623 17.89 36.53 -17.24
CA VAL A 623 18.71 37.64 -16.75
C VAL A 623 19.78 37.94 -17.79
N SER A 624 19.66 39.09 -18.44
CA SER A 624 20.62 39.63 -19.40
C SER A 624 20.56 41.15 -19.36
N ASN A 625 21.59 41.82 -19.86
CA ASN A 625 21.58 43.28 -20.02
C ASN A 625 20.58 43.76 -21.10
N GLY A 626 19.92 42.82 -21.80
CA GLY A 626 19.01 43.04 -22.91
C GLY A 626 19.32 42.08 -24.06
N VAL A 627 18.50 42.14 -25.10
CA VAL A 627 18.79 41.56 -26.41
C VAL A 627 18.93 42.73 -27.38
N THR A 628 20.03 42.79 -28.11
CA THR A 628 20.19 43.78 -29.19
C THR A 628 19.51 43.25 -30.44
N LEU A 629 18.46 43.95 -30.89
CA LEU A 629 17.83 43.71 -32.17
C LEU A 629 18.36 44.76 -33.16
N LEU A 630 19.09 44.32 -34.19
CA LEU A 630 19.52 45.21 -35.28
C LEU A 630 18.46 45.21 -36.37
N ASN A 631 18.19 46.38 -36.94
CA ASN A 631 17.38 46.52 -38.14
C ASN A 631 18.15 47.42 -39.13
N THR A 632 18.95 46.79 -39.99
CA THR A 632 19.72 47.45 -41.04
C THR A 632 19.40 46.81 -42.39
N THR A 633 19.75 47.46 -43.49
CA THR A 633 19.59 46.90 -44.84
C THR A 633 20.33 45.56 -45.01
N ALA A 634 21.45 45.37 -44.29
CA ALA A 634 22.24 44.13 -44.29
C ALA A 634 21.80 43.09 -43.24
N ALA A 635 20.98 43.49 -42.26
CA ALA A 635 20.46 42.64 -41.19
C ALA A 635 19.07 43.15 -40.78
N PRO A 636 18.01 42.82 -41.56
CA PRO A 636 16.67 43.29 -41.28
C PRO A 636 16.19 42.79 -39.92
N GLY A 637 15.37 43.61 -39.24
CA GLY A 637 14.82 43.29 -37.93
C GLY A 637 14.07 41.96 -37.93
N LYS A 638 14.27 41.17 -36.87
CA LYS A 638 13.54 39.91 -36.71
C LYS A 638 12.06 40.19 -36.46
N VAL A 639 11.19 39.57 -37.26
CA VAL A 639 9.73 39.65 -37.10
C VAL A 639 9.26 38.51 -36.20
N ILE A 640 8.48 38.85 -35.18
CA ILE A 640 7.71 37.87 -34.41
C ILE A 640 6.29 37.92 -34.96
N ARG A 641 5.82 36.81 -35.52
CA ARG A 641 4.43 36.66 -35.98
C ARG A 641 3.71 35.71 -35.05
N LEU A 642 2.60 36.17 -34.46
CA LEU A 642 1.68 35.33 -33.71
C LEU A 642 0.57 34.89 -34.67
N VAL A 643 0.47 33.58 -34.92
CA VAL A 643 -0.58 32.98 -35.74
C VAL A 643 -1.22 31.88 -34.90
N PRO A 644 -2.28 32.20 -34.12
CA PRO A 644 -2.95 31.18 -33.35
C PRO A 644 -3.71 30.22 -34.28
N GLU A 645 -3.90 28.98 -33.83
CA GLU A 645 -4.60 27.93 -34.58
C GLU A 645 -6.12 28.18 -34.67
N ASP A 646 -6.64 29.10 -33.84
CA ASP A 646 -8.03 29.56 -33.80
C ASP A 646 -8.06 30.98 -33.18
N VAL A 647 -9.24 31.57 -33.03
CA VAL A 647 -9.45 32.89 -32.41
C VAL A 647 -9.00 32.87 -30.95
N VAL A 648 -8.13 33.82 -30.59
CA VAL A 648 -7.62 34.00 -29.22
C VAL A 648 -7.69 35.47 -28.81
N HIS A 649 -8.44 35.77 -27.76
CA HIS A 649 -8.60 37.12 -27.18
C HIS A 649 -8.60 37.07 -25.65
N PRO A 650 -8.19 38.13 -24.95
CA PRO A 650 -7.29 39.18 -25.42
C PRO A 650 -5.83 38.67 -25.42
N PHE A 651 -4.96 39.34 -26.17
CA PHE A 651 -3.51 39.15 -26.03
C PHE A 651 -2.85 40.49 -25.65
N THR A 652 -1.87 40.41 -24.75
CA THR A 652 -1.08 41.57 -24.33
C THR A 652 0.37 41.37 -24.74
N THR A 653 0.93 42.32 -25.46
CA THR A 653 2.37 42.38 -25.74
C THR A 653 2.97 43.58 -25.01
N ALA A 654 3.93 43.33 -24.12
CA ALA A 654 4.62 44.37 -23.38
C ALA A 654 6.10 44.40 -23.76
N PHE A 655 6.61 45.60 -24.06
CA PHE A 655 8.01 45.82 -24.41
C PHE A 655 8.64 46.87 -23.48
N ARG A 656 9.92 46.68 -23.14
CA ARG A 656 10.73 47.68 -22.43
C ARG A 656 12.05 47.87 -23.16
N PHE A 657 12.37 49.11 -23.49
CA PHE A 657 13.56 49.47 -24.26
C PHE A 657 14.54 50.32 -23.44
N LYS A 658 15.82 50.24 -23.78
CA LYS A 658 16.85 51.21 -23.40
C LYS A 658 17.38 51.82 -24.69
N ALA A 659 17.11 53.10 -24.93
CA ALA A 659 17.52 53.80 -26.15
C ALA A 659 18.74 54.70 -25.88
N THR A 660 19.61 54.84 -26.89
CA THR A 660 20.77 55.77 -26.87
C THR A 660 20.60 56.94 -27.84
N ALA A 661 19.58 56.89 -28.71
CA ALA A 661 19.21 57.94 -29.67
C ALA A 661 17.72 57.82 -30.05
N ALA A 662 17.17 58.82 -30.74
CA ALA A 662 15.81 58.80 -31.27
C ALA A 662 15.67 57.82 -32.45
N GLY A 663 14.52 57.14 -32.56
CA GLY A 663 14.23 56.21 -33.66
C GLY A 663 12.94 55.42 -33.44
N ARG A 664 12.55 54.61 -34.44
CA ARG A 664 11.38 53.73 -34.37
C ARG A 664 11.74 52.41 -33.67
N LEU A 665 11.23 52.20 -32.46
CA LEU A 665 11.54 51.03 -31.62
C LEU A 665 10.64 49.82 -31.91
N VAL A 666 9.35 50.05 -32.16
CA VAL A 666 8.35 49.03 -32.50
C VAL A 666 7.46 49.57 -33.60
N GLU A 667 7.10 48.69 -34.52
CA GLU A 667 6.02 48.89 -35.47
C GLU A 667 5.05 47.73 -35.28
N ILE A 668 3.81 48.03 -34.86
CA ILE A 668 2.74 47.03 -34.81
C ILE A 668 2.03 47.14 -36.15
N ARG A 669 2.11 46.06 -36.94
CA ARG A 669 1.35 45.94 -38.16
C ARG A 669 0.19 45.00 -37.87
N ASP A 670 -1.02 45.52 -38.02
CA ASP A 670 -2.19 44.67 -38.04
C ASP A 670 -2.14 43.80 -39.30
N SER A 671 -2.46 42.52 -39.16
CA SER A 671 -2.65 41.63 -40.31
C SER A 671 -4.11 41.72 -40.74
N ALA A 672 -4.51 42.90 -41.20
CA ALA A 672 -5.72 43.01 -42.02
C ALA A 672 -5.43 42.46 -43.42
#